data_AF-A0A2P5DFV8-F1
#
_entry.id   AF-A0A2P5DFV8-F1
#
_cell.length_a   1.000
_cell.length_b   1.000
_cell.length_c   1.000
_cell.angle_alpha   90.00
_cell.angle_beta   90.00
_cell.angle_gamma   90.00
#
_symmetry.space_group_name_H-M   'P 1'
#
loop_
_entity.id
_entity.type
_entity.pdbx_description
1 polymer ?
#
loop_
_entity_poly.entity_id
_entity_poly.type
_entity_poly.pdbx_seq_one_letter_code
_entity_poly.pdbx_strand_id
1 'polypeptide(L)'
;MGSGGGEALVVCSNKSSATGITIWDIATGDHLLHIPTCASPPHGLVCLRNQFIFASQIHRHGAVGGGAIFMWHLNKPQPPLRSYPLEAIGPLSCTKDGVYLSGGALSGNAYIWEVGSGKLLKTWRAHHRSLTYMLFSDDGSLLISGSDDGMIYVWSMISLLDVEDSGSSTSLLHFSLEHSSAISGLSTTSGSSSSILVSSSTDGSCKVSDLVLRRVISTVVYPLAITAVVLHPAEQILFCGSVDGRIFINNLDFDDQVVDLQGHNGAVTALTFCQSGLVSASEDCTICIWDATSWTVTQKFHHQKGAVTNLGVIPRSSLLSVANNRKVSNAFRVSSLDKYPQPANLSKEVITLIPSSSSLKESQSSIHFQKSDSCQQILNLQSQKEWTPAAMQMKVETSLENRIWAMKMAKHVMEMNRHLQSRLLDLMQTRFLWSRETDSATTKRRKKPSVENPCDNTGPPSKGENYGCEVVCFTADVGQGIKELEGLEEKAKASGACQLVVKDLKEEFVRDYVFPCLRAGAIYERKYLLGTSMARPVIAKAMVDVAKEVGADAVAHGCTGKGNDQACVRFELTFFALDPKLDVVAPWREWDIRGREDAIEYAKKHNVPVPVTKKSIYSRDGNLWHLSHEGDILEDPANEPKKDMYMLTVDPEDAPNQPEYVEIGIVSGLPVSVNGKELSPASLLTELNQIGGRHGIGRVDMVENRLVGMKSRGVYETPGGTILFAAVLELESLTLDRETMQVKDSLALKYAELVYAGRWFDPLRESLDAFMENITKTTTGSVTLKLYKGSVTVTSRSSPFSLYRQDISSFESGDIYDQADAAGFIRLYGLPMRVRAMLEKGI
;
A
#
# COMPACT_ATOMS: atom_id res chain seq x y z
N MET A 1 -9.96 44.12 28.10
CA MET A 1 -9.75 44.50 26.68
C MET A 1 -8.91 43.39 26.05
N GLY A 2 -9.60 42.40 25.48
CA GLY A 2 -8.97 41.19 24.96
C GLY A 2 -8.39 41.42 23.57
N SER A 3 -7.16 40.95 23.34
CA SER A 3 -6.53 40.87 22.03
C SER A 3 -7.28 39.87 21.14
N GLY A 4 -8.38 40.31 20.53
CA GLY A 4 -9.12 39.53 19.53
C GLY A 4 -8.28 39.38 18.27
N GLY A 5 -7.93 38.16 17.89
CA GLY A 5 -7.29 37.88 16.61
C GLY A 5 -8.29 38.12 15.47
N GLY A 6 -8.18 39.26 14.80
CA GLY A 6 -9.03 39.56 13.63
C GLY A 6 -8.75 38.62 12.45
N GLU A 7 -9.66 38.60 11.48
CA GLU A 7 -9.54 37.82 10.24
C GLU A 7 -9.44 38.73 9.01
N ALA A 8 -8.84 38.21 7.95
CA ALA A 8 -8.68 38.89 6.68
C ALA A 8 -9.21 38.01 5.53
N LEU A 9 -9.89 38.66 4.58
CA LEU A 9 -10.48 38.04 3.41
C LEU A 9 -9.56 38.19 2.20
N VAL A 10 -9.18 37.07 1.60
CA VAL A 10 -8.38 36.98 0.38
C VAL A 10 -9.30 36.79 -0.81
N VAL A 11 -9.15 37.65 -1.82
CA VAL A 11 -10.07 37.73 -2.97
C VAL A 11 -9.28 37.69 -4.27
N CYS A 12 -9.70 36.86 -5.23
CA CYS A 12 -9.13 36.86 -6.58
C CYS A 12 -10.19 36.72 -7.68
N SER A 13 -9.93 37.38 -8.81
CA SER A 13 -10.78 37.44 -10.01
C SER A 13 -10.18 36.61 -11.15
N ASN A 14 -11.04 36.13 -12.05
CA ASN A 14 -10.65 35.34 -13.23
C ASN A 14 -10.54 36.16 -14.53
N LYS A 15 -10.89 37.46 -14.54
CA LYS A 15 -11.01 38.25 -15.81
C LYS A 15 -9.76 39.02 -16.22
N SER A 16 -8.94 39.53 -15.29
CA SER A 16 -7.76 40.33 -15.66
C SER A 16 -6.61 40.14 -14.68
N SER A 17 -5.41 39.87 -15.17
CA SER A 17 -4.23 39.77 -14.29
C SER A 17 -3.89 41.11 -13.61
N ALA A 18 -4.45 42.23 -14.11
CA ALA A 18 -4.22 43.55 -13.53
C ALA A 18 -4.94 43.75 -12.18
N THR A 19 -5.97 42.95 -11.87
CA THR A 19 -6.72 43.06 -10.60
C THR A 19 -6.08 42.33 -9.44
N GLY A 20 -5.20 41.37 -9.70
CA GLY A 20 -4.39 40.74 -8.65
C GLY A 20 -5.20 39.99 -7.58
N ILE A 21 -4.54 39.76 -6.44
CA ILE A 21 -5.17 39.26 -5.22
C ILE A 21 -5.28 40.44 -4.25
N THR A 22 -6.46 40.68 -3.71
CA THR A 22 -6.68 41.74 -2.71
C THR A 22 -7.07 41.13 -1.38
N ILE A 23 -6.42 41.57 -0.31
CA ILE A 23 -6.66 41.11 1.06
C ILE A 23 -7.29 42.25 1.87
N TRP A 24 -8.47 41.98 2.43
CA TRP A 24 -9.31 42.96 3.13
C TRP A 24 -9.41 42.57 4.60
N ASP A 25 -9.41 43.53 5.51
CA ASP A 25 -9.78 43.26 6.90
C ASP A 25 -11.29 43.04 6.99
N ILE A 26 -11.71 41.92 7.59
CA ILE A 26 -13.13 41.57 7.67
C ILE A 26 -13.91 42.51 8.60
N ALA A 27 -13.27 43.03 9.65
CA ALA A 27 -13.94 43.87 10.64
C ALA A 27 -14.01 45.34 10.18
N THR A 28 -12.93 45.88 9.62
CA THR A 28 -12.85 47.30 9.24
C THR A 28 -13.16 47.56 7.77
N GLY A 29 -13.04 46.54 6.91
CA GLY A 29 -13.15 46.70 5.45
C GLY A 29 -11.93 47.33 4.80
N ASP A 30 -10.85 47.57 5.55
CA ASP A 30 -9.64 48.20 5.04
C ASP A 30 -8.84 47.26 4.13
N HIS A 31 -8.21 47.82 3.10
CA HIS A 31 -7.26 47.09 2.26
C HIS A 31 -5.94 46.85 3.02
N LEU A 32 -5.66 45.60 3.35
CA LEU A 32 -4.45 45.21 4.10
C LEU A 32 -3.26 44.98 3.18
N LEU A 33 -3.47 44.23 2.10
CA LEU A 33 -2.41 43.86 1.16
C LEU A 33 -3.00 43.69 -0.25
N HIS A 34 -2.24 44.11 -1.26
CA HIS A 34 -2.58 43.85 -2.65
C HIS A 34 -1.38 43.22 -3.36
N ILE A 35 -1.61 42.08 -4.00
CA ILE A 35 -0.60 41.34 -4.76
C ILE A 35 -0.91 41.54 -6.25
N PRO A 36 -0.10 42.33 -6.97
CA PRO A 36 -0.35 42.61 -8.37
C PRO A 36 -0.08 41.38 -9.25
N THR A 37 -0.65 41.34 -10.46
CA THR A 37 -0.34 40.35 -11.52
C THR A 37 -0.79 38.90 -11.27
N CYS A 38 -2.03 38.72 -10.79
CA CYS A 38 -2.66 37.40 -10.63
C CYS A 38 -4.09 37.42 -11.19
N ALA A 39 -4.44 36.40 -11.98
CA ALA A 39 -5.83 36.07 -12.28
C ALA A 39 -5.97 34.56 -12.30
N SER A 40 -6.88 34.03 -11.49
CA SER A 40 -6.98 32.60 -11.23
C SER A 40 -8.33 32.07 -11.72
N PRO A 41 -8.37 30.88 -12.34
CA PRO A 41 -9.64 30.22 -12.65
C PRO A 41 -10.44 29.96 -11.35
N PRO A 42 -11.75 29.69 -11.45
CA PRO A 42 -12.55 29.27 -10.29
C PRO A 42 -11.87 28.10 -9.56
N HIS A 43 -11.85 28.18 -8.22
CA HIS A 43 -11.21 27.19 -7.32
C HIS A 43 -9.71 27.01 -7.52
N GLY A 44 -9.06 27.94 -8.21
CA GLY A 44 -7.61 27.93 -8.47
C GLY A 44 -6.77 28.60 -7.38
N LEU A 45 -7.38 29.08 -6.29
CA LEU A 45 -6.70 29.76 -5.18
C LEU A 45 -6.78 28.93 -3.89
N VAL A 46 -5.64 28.72 -3.23
CA VAL A 46 -5.60 28.03 -1.93
C VAL A 46 -4.62 28.70 -0.96
N CYS A 47 -4.97 28.72 0.33
CA CYS A 47 -4.14 29.26 1.41
C CYS A 47 -3.53 28.10 2.21
N LEU A 48 -2.20 27.95 2.16
CA LEU A 48 -1.48 26.86 2.81
C LEU A 48 -1.01 27.29 4.20
N ARG A 49 -1.49 26.60 5.25
CA ARG A 49 -1.20 26.86 6.68
C ARG A 49 -1.38 28.33 7.09
N ASN A 50 -2.22 29.08 6.38
CA ASN A 50 -2.36 30.53 6.53
C ASN A 50 -1.04 31.29 6.44
N GLN A 51 -0.03 30.79 5.71
CA GLN A 51 1.29 31.44 5.58
C GLN A 51 1.66 31.70 4.12
N PHE A 52 1.18 30.84 3.21
CA PHE A 52 1.43 30.93 1.79
C PHE A 52 0.12 30.99 1.02
N ILE A 53 0.06 31.79 -0.03
CA ILE A 53 -1.02 31.77 -1.01
C ILE A 53 -0.51 31.08 -2.26
N PHE A 54 -1.25 30.11 -2.77
CA PHE A 54 -1.04 29.50 -4.08
C PHE A 54 -2.19 29.91 -5.01
N ALA A 55 -1.86 30.31 -6.23
CA ALA A 55 -2.85 30.59 -7.27
C ALA A 55 -2.41 30.00 -8.61
N SER A 56 -3.25 29.17 -9.22
CA SER A 56 -3.12 28.84 -10.64
C SER A 56 -3.47 30.07 -11.49
N GLN A 57 -2.77 30.28 -12.60
CA GLN A 57 -2.97 31.42 -13.49
C GLN A 57 -3.79 31.03 -14.72
N ILE A 58 -4.72 31.90 -15.11
CA ILE A 58 -5.44 31.78 -16.38
C ILE A 58 -4.46 31.84 -17.57
N HIS A 59 -4.69 31.02 -18.59
CA HIS A 59 -3.83 30.95 -19.77
C HIS A 59 -3.94 32.26 -20.57
N ARG A 60 -2.84 33.00 -20.73
CA ARG A 60 -2.79 34.09 -21.73
C ARG A 60 -2.59 33.48 -23.12
N HIS A 61 -3.38 33.89 -24.10
CA HIS A 61 -3.14 33.55 -25.50
C HIS A 61 -1.68 33.88 -25.87
N GLY A 62 -0.90 32.89 -26.29
CA GLY A 62 0.49 33.06 -26.74
C GLY A 62 1.61 32.65 -25.76
N ALA A 63 1.30 32.13 -24.57
CA ALA A 63 2.33 31.57 -23.69
C ALA A 63 2.74 30.16 -24.14
N VAL A 64 4.02 29.98 -24.52
CA VAL A 64 4.60 28.69 -24.91
C VAL A 64 4.99 27.93 -23.64
N GLY A 65 4.07 27.09 -23.15
CA GLY A 65 4.24 26.25 -21.96
C GLY A 65 3.01 26.32 -21.06
N GLY A 66 2.59 25.15 -20.54
CA GLY A 66 1.43 24.98 -19.67
C GLY A 66 1.30 26.03 -18.56
N GLY A 67 0.07 26.27 -18.10
CA GLY A 67 -0.29 27.34 -17.16
C GLY A 67 0.60 27.38 -15.90
N ALA A 68 0.72 28.55 -15.27
CA ALA A 68 1.62 28.76 -14.13
C ALA A 68 0.88 28.66 -12.79
N ILE A 69 1.54 28.13 -11.77
CA ILE A 69 1.13 28.23 -10.37
C ILE A 69 2.08 29.20 -9.68
N PHE A 70 1.54 30.24 -9.09
CA PHE A 70 2.29 31.24 -8.34
C PHE A 70 2.09 31.03 -6.84
N MET A 71 3.17 31.20 -6.09
CA MET A 71 3.16 31.17 -4.64
C MET A 71 3.69 32.47 -4.06
N TRP A 72 2.98 33.02 -3.09
CA TRP A 72 3.38 34.18 -2.30
C TRP A 72 3.46 33.85 -0.82
N HIS A 73 4.46 34.42 -0.15
CA HIS A 73 4.58 34.37 1.30
C HIS A 73 3.87 35.59 1.91
N LEU A 74 2.93 35.37 2.83
CA LEU A 74 2.11 36.44 3.39
C LEU A 74 2.90 37.42 4.28
N ASN A 75 3.86 36.90 5.06
CA ASN A 75 4.61 37.68 6.04
C ASN A 75 5.85 38.40 5.47
N LYS A 76 6.19 38.21 4.20
CA LYS A 76 7.40 38.79 3.57
C LYS A 76 7.12 39.15 2.11
N PRO A 77 7.27 40.42 1.70
CA PRO A 77 7.15 40.81 0.30
C PRO A 77 8.37 40.31 -0.47
N GLN A 78 8.35 39.04 -0.85
CA GLN A 78 9.31 38.43 -1.77
C GLN A 78 8.65 38.26 -3.15
N PRO A 79 9.45 38.24 -4.24
CA PRO A 79 8.91 37.89 -5.54
C PRO A 79 8.27 36.49 -5.47
N PRO A 80 7.11 36.27 -6.12
CA PRO A 80 6.45 34.97 -6.06
C PRO A 80 7.34 33.88 -6.63
N LEU A 81 7.29 32.71 -6.00
CA LEU A 81 7.84 31.51 -6.63
C LEU A 81 6.89 31.10 -7.75
N ARG A 82 7.45 30.89 -8.95
CA ARG A 82 6.69 30.53 -10.14
C ARG A 82 6.98 29.08 -10.49
N SER A 83 5.94 28.26 -10.50
CA SER A 83 5.99 26.89 -10.99
C SER A 83 5.18 26.78 -12.27
N TYR A 84 5.67 25.98 -13.21
CA TYR A 84 5.09 25.90 -14.56
C TYR A 84 4.79 24.42 -14.87
N PRO A 85 3.69 23.86 -14.34
CA PRO A 85 3.27 22.49 -14.63
C PRO A 85 3.17 22.19 -16.13
N LEU A 86 3.10 20.89 -16.46
CA LEU A 86 3.09 20.40 -17.85
C LEU A 86 1.96 21.05 -18.68
N GLU A 87 0.79 21.19 -18.07
CA GLU A 87 -0.39 21.80 -18.66
C GLU A 87 -1.04 22.80 -17.69
N ALA A 88 -2.03 23.57 -18.17
CA ALA A 88 -2.72 24.53 -17.34
C ALA A 88 -3.57 23.83 -16.27
N ILE A 89 -3.26 24.12 -15.01
CA ILE A 89 -3.99 23.65 -13.85
C ILE A 89 -5.15 24.60 -13.58
N GLY A 90 -6.37 24.06 -13.50
CA GLY A 90 -7.57 24.77 -13.09
C GLY A 90 -7.68 24.78 -11.57
N PRO A 91 -8.48 23.89 -10.97
CA PRO A 91 -8.69 23.83 -9.53
C PRO A 91 -7.44 23.38 -8.77
N LEU A 92 -7.22 23.97 -7.60
CA LEU A 92 -6.17 23.62 -6.65
C LEU A 92 -6.78 23.23 -5.29
N SER A 93 -6.13 22.30 -4.61
CA SER A 93 -6.48 21.90 -3.25
C SER A 93 -5.23 21.48 -2.48
N CYS A 94 -5.23 21.65 -1.16
CA CYS A 94 -4.12 21.24 -0.31
C CYS A 94 -4.61 20.56 0.97
N THR A 95 -3.76 19.72 1.56
CA THR A 95 -4.05 19.17 2.89
C THR A 95 -3.96 20.26 3.96
N LYS A 96 -4.69 20.11 5.08
CA LYS A 96 -4.65 21.06 6.21
C LYS A 96 -3.25 21.21 6.78
N ASP A 97 -2.50 20.11 6.81
CA ASP A 97 -1.09 20.10 7.20
C ASP A 97 -0.17 20.72 6.14
N GLY A 98 -0.65 21.11 4.96
CA GLY A 98 0.13 21.78 3.93
C GLY A 98 1.27 20.95 3.32
N VAL A 99 1.26 19.62 3.53
CA VAL A 99 2.30 18.72 3.01
C VAL A 99 2.09 18.45 1.53
N TYR A 100 0.84 18.25 1.11
CA TYR A 100 0.49 17.89 -0.26
C TYR A 100 -0.35 18.98 -0.91
N LEU A 101 -0.06 19.22 -2.19
CA LEU A 101 -0.83 20.07 -3.09
C LEU A 101 -1.33 19.20 -4.23
N SER A 102 -2.63 19.29 -4.55
CA SER A 102 -3.22 18.64 -5.72
C SER A 102 -3.77 19.67 -6.70
N GLY A 103 -3.74 19.33 -7.98
CA GLY A 103 -4.24 20.18 -9.06
C GLY A 103 -4.90 19.37 -10.16
N GLY A 104 -5.99 19.90 -10.70
CA GLY A 104 -6.70 19.31 -11.83
C GLY A 104 -6.48 20.10 -13.11
N ALA A 105 -6.33 19.41 -14.25
CA ALA A 105 -6.15 20.03 -15.55
C ALA A 105 -7.39 19.96 -16.45
N LEU A 106 -7.40 20.81 -17.49
CA LEU A 106 -8.45 20.84 -18.51
C LEU A 106 -8.51 19.54 -19.35
N SER A 107 -7.41 18.79 -19.41
CA SER A 107 -7.33 17.49 -20.08
C SER A 107 -8.04 16.35 -19.34
N GLY A 108 -8.37 16.57 -18.06
CA GLY A 108 -8.86 15.54 -17.14
C GLY A 108 -7.77 14.84 -16.33
N ASN A 109 -6.49 15.22 -16.50
CA ASN A 109 -5.42 14.70 -15.65
C ASN A 109 -5.38 15.40 -14.28
N ALA A 110 -5.05 14.63 -13.25
CA ALA A 110 -4.79 15.12 -11.92
C ALA A 110 -3.31 14.97 -11.56
N TYR A 111 -2.85 15.87 -10.70
CA TYR A 111 -1.46 15.99 -10.28
C TYR A 111 -1.39 16.12 -8.76
N ILE A 112 -0.40 15.47 -8.15
CA ILE A 112 -0.09 15.61 -6.72
C ILE A 112 1.40 15.95 -6.55
N TRP A 113 1.67 17.00 -5.79
CA TRP A 113 3.01 17.43 -5.40
C TRP A 113 3.20 17.39 -3.89
N GLU A 114 4.44 17.11 -3.48
CA GLU A 114 4.92 17.39 -2.13
C GLU A 114 5.43 18.84 -2.05
N VAL A 115 4.84 19.65 -1.18
CA VAL A 115 5.10 21.10 -1.10
C VAL A 115 6.52 21.42 -0.58
N GLY A 116 7.00 20.62 0.38
CA GLY A 116 8.31 20.84 1.01
C GLY A 116 9.48 20.67 0.05
N SER A 117 9.47 19.57 -0.70
CA SER A 117 10.50 19.22 -1.68
C SER A 117 10.25 19.86 -3.05
N GLY A 118 8.99 20.15 -3.39
CA GLY A 118 8.56 20.52 -4.73
C GLY A 118 8.38 19.31 -5.66
N LYS A 119 8.61 18.08 -5.20
CA LYS A 119 8.59 16.89 -6.04
C LYS A 119 7.17 16.58 -6.53
N LEU A 120 7.03 16.34 -7.83
CA LEU A 120 5.82 15.75 -8.41
C LEU A 120 5.78 14.26 -8.04
N LEU A 121 4.77 13.86 -7.26
CA LEU A 121 4.64 12.50 -6.75
C LEU A 121 3.93 11.58 -7.75
N LYS A 122 2.82 12.06 -8.32
CA LYS A 122 2.00 11.27 -9.25
C LYS A 122 1.29 12.16 -10.25
N THR A 123 1.14 11.65 -11.47
CA THR A 123 0.24 12.14 -12.50
C THR A 123 -0.59 10.97 -13.00
N TRP A 124 -1.90 11.16 -13.10
CA TRP A 124 -2.80 10.14 -13.64
C TRP A 124 -3.99 10.80 -14.32
N ARG A 125 -4.69 10.03 -15.16
CA ARG A 125 -5.93 10.48 -15.78
C ARG A 125 -7.08 10.25 -14.81
N ALA A 126 -7.54 11.31 -14.15
CA ALA A 126 -8.64 11.22 -13.20
C ALA A 126 -10.00 11.20 -13.91
N HIS A 127 -10.16 12.00 -14.96
CA HIS A 127 -11.40 12.15 -15.71
C HIS A 127 -11.18 12.19 -17.22
N HIS A 128 -12.23 11.99 -18.01
CA HIS A 128 -12.18 12.11 -19.48
C HIS A 128 -12.43 13.55 -19.97
N ARG A 129 -13.06 14.38 -19.14
CA ARG A 129 -13.34 15.80 -19.37
C ARG A 129 -12.55 16.68 -18.39
N SER A 130 -12.69 17.99 -18.53
CA SER A 130 -12.02 18.99 -17.70
C SER A 130 -12.35 18.78 -16.22
N LEU A 131 -11.35 18.86 -15.36
CA LEU A 131 -11.53 18.90 -13.92
C LEU A 131 -12.01 20.29 -13.48
N THR A 132 -13.15 20.35 -12.81
CA THR A 132 -13.73 21.60 -12.29
C THR A 132 -13.42 21.79 -10.81
N TYR A 133 -13.28 20.70 -10.05
CA TYR A 133 -13.03 20.72 -8.61
C TYR A 133 -12.04 19.66 -8.14
N MET A 134 -11.26 20.03 -7.12
CA MET A 134 -10.39 19.13 -6.35
C MET A 134 -10.56 19.45 -4.86
N LEU A 135 -10.69 18.44 -4.01
CA LEU A 135 -10.91 18.62 -2.58
C LEU A 135 -10.25 17.48 -1.78
N PHE A 136 -9.50 17.81 -0.73
CA PHE A 136 -9.05 16.81 0.24
C PHE A 136 -10.12 16.61 1.31
N SER A 137 -10.24 15.38 1.83
CA SER A 137 -11.00 15.15 3.06
C SER A 137 -10.37 15.88 4.25
N ASP A 138 -11.16 16.11 5.29
CA ASP A 138 -10.73 16.84 6.50
C ASP A 138 -9.53 16.20 7.20
N ASP A 139 -9.40 14.89 7.13
CA ASP A 139 -8.31 14.08 7.67
C ASP A 139 -7.13 13.90 6.68
N GLY A 140 -7.26 14.38 5.44
CA GLY A 140 -6.27 14.25 4.38
C GLY A 140 -6.10 12.83 3.81
N SER A 141 -6.94 11.87 4.20
CA SER A 141 -6.84 10.47 3.76
C SER A 141 -7.38 10.22 2.35
N LEU A 142 -8.33 11.04 1.90
CA LEU A 142 -8.99 10.95 0.61
C LEU A 142 -8.78 12.23 -0.21
N LEU A 143 -8.67 12.04 -1.52
CA LEU A 143 -8.70 13.10 -2.52
C LEU A 143 -9.95 12.92 -3.39
N ILE A 144 -10.72 13.98 -3.58
CA ILE A 144 -11.98 13.96 -4.32
C ILE A 144 -11.83 14.88 -5.54
N SER A 145 -12.19 14.37 -6.72
CA SER A 145 -12.08 15.09 -7.99
C SER A 145 -13.42 15.14 -8.71
N GLY A 146 -13.89 16.35 -9.02
CA GLY A 146 -15.13 16.59 -9.77
C GLY A 146 -14.84 17.11 -11.18
N SER A 147 -15.64 16.67 -12.15
CA SER A 147 -15.46 17.05 -13.55
C SER A 147 -16.71 17.72 -14.16
N ASP A 148 -16.48 18.34 -15.31
CA ASP A 148 -17.49 18.96 -16.17
C ASP A 148 -18.50 17.95 -16.74
N ASP A 149 -18.17 16.66 -16.76
CA ASP A 149 -19.11 15.59 -17.13
C ASP A 149 -20.12 15.22 -16.02
N GLY A 150 -20.04 15.87 -14.86
CA GLY A 150 -20.90 15.58 -13.71
C GLY A 150 -20.45 14.37 -12.89
N MET A 151 -19.30 13.77 -13.21
CA MET A 151 -18.73 12.66 -12.45
C MET A 151 -17.88 13.18 -11.29
N ILE A 152 -17.97 12.47 -10.17
CA ILE A 152 -17.10 12.67 -9.01
C ILE A 152 -16.37 11.37 -8.72
N TYR A 153 -15.05 11.43 -8.57
CA TYR A 153 -14.23 10.30 -8.14
C TYR A 153 -13.56 10.58 -6.81
N VAL A 154 -13.50 9.55 -5.97
CA VAL A 154 -12.83 9.57 -4.67
C VAL A 154 -11.62 8.64 -4.72
N TRP A 155 -10.46 9.17 -4.35
CA TRP A 155 -9.17 8.49 -4.42
C TRP A 155 -8.59 8.35 -3.02
N SER A 156 -8.10 7.16 -2.66
CA SER A 156 -7.31 6.99 -1.43
C SER A 156 -5.92 7.54 -1.65
N MET A 157 -5.45 8.40 -0.75
CA MET A 157 -4.08 8.91 -0.78
C MET A 157 -3.04 7.82 -0.59
N ILE A 158 -3.36 6.75 0.14
CA ILE A 158 -2.47 5.60 0.32
C ILE A 158 -2.28 4.89 -1.02
N SER A 159 -3.38 4.59 -1.71
CA SER A 159 -3.33 3.91 -3.02
C SER A 159 -2.70 4.79 -4.10
N LEU A 160 -2.93 6.11 -4.07
CA LEU A 160 -2.36 7.03 -5.05
C LEU A 160 -0.84 7.18 -4.94
N LEU A 161 -0.31 7.09 -3.72
CA LEU A 161 1.11 7.25 -3.43
C LEU A 161 1.88 5.93 -3.42
N ASP A 162 1.21 4.79 -3.60
CA ASP A 162 1.87 3.50 -3.68
C ASP A 162 2.73 3.40 -4.95
N VAL A 163 3.96 2.91 -4.78
CA VAL A 163 5.06 3.06 -5.76
C VAL A 163 5.11 1.89 -6.76
N GLU A 164 4.31 0.84 -6.56
CA GLU A 164 4.44 -0.42 -7.30
C GLU A 164 3.80 -0.47 -8.70
N ASP A 165 3.08 0.57 -9.15
CA ASP A 165 2.39 0.53 -10.45
C ASP A 165 3.01 1.45 -11.51
N SER A 166 4.00 0.91 -12.24
CA SER A 166 4.36 1.36 -13.58
C SER A 166 3.90 0.32 -14.60
N GLY A 167 2.59 0.29 -14.90
CA GLY A 167 2.10 -0.45 -16.07
C GLY A 167 0.66 -0.95 -16.01
N SER A 168 0.04 -1.05 -14.83
CA SER A 168 -1.34 -1.51 -14.73
C SER A 168 -2.26 -0.40 -14.17
N SER A 169 -3.50 -0.39 -14.66
CA SER A 169 -4.52 0.61 -14.38
C SER A 169 -4.64 0.86 -12.87
N THR A 170 -4.44 2.12 -12.45
CA THR A 170 -4.56 2.55 -11.05
C THR A 170 -5.80 1.93 -10.42
N SER A 171 -5.57 1.09 -9.40
CA SER A 171 -6.59 0.36 -8.66
C SER A 171 -7.50 1.35 -7.92
N LEU A 172 -8.55 1.76 -8.64
CA LEU A 172 -9.55 2.72 -8.23
C LEU A 172 -10.33 2.19 -7.02
N LEU A 173 -10.40 2.98 -5.95
CA LEU A 173 -11.59 3.02 -5.11
C LEU A 173 -12.70 3.73 -5.89
N HIS A 174 -13.21 3.09 -6.95
CA HIS A 174 -14.21 3.69 -7.83
C HIS A 174 -15.55 3.81 -7.08
N PHE A 175 -15.91 5.02 -6.70
CA PHE A 175 -17.31 5.38 -6.45
C PHE A 175 -17.62 6.61 -7.28
N SER A 176 -18.44 6.45 -8.32
CA SER A 176 -18.97 7.54 -9.13
C SER A 176 -20.27 8.03 -8.51
N LEU A 177 -20.29 9.31 -8.13
CA LEU A 177 -21.53 10.04 -7.93
C LEU A 177 -21.83 10.76 -9.24
N GLU A 178 -22.98 10.46 -9.83
CA GLU A 178 -23.36 11.03 -11.13
C GLU A 178 -24.31 12.20 -10.91
N HIS A 179 -23.87 13.39 -11.29
CA HIS A 179 -24.76 14.50 -11.63
C HIS A 179 -25.01 14.51 -13.14
N SER A 180 -26.10 15.13 -13.56
CA SER A 180 -26.46 15.19 -14.99
C SER A 180 -25.72 16.30 -15.76
N SER A 181 -25.04 17.19 -15.03
CA SER A 181 -24.25 18.31 -15.57
C SER A 181 -23.02 18.57 -14.70
N ALA A 182 -22.18 19.50 -15.14
CA ALA A 182 -20.91 19.89 -14.53
C ALA A 182 -21.00 20.13 -13.02
N ILE A 183 -20.03 19.57 -12.29
CA ILE A 183 -19.87 19.78 -10.84
C ILE A 183 -19.47 21.23 -10.57
N SER A 184 -20.26 21.88 -9.71
CA SER A 184 -20.18 23.29 -9.37
C SER A 184 -19.81 23.55 -7.90
N GLY A 185 -19.56 22.50 -7.12
CA GLY A 185 -19.22 22.64 -5.71
C GLY A 185 -19.00 21.29 -5.04
N LEU A 186 -17.97 21.23 -4.20
CA LEU A 186 -17.69 20.09 -3.32
C LEU A 186 -17.35 20.61 -1.93
N SER A 187 -17.90 19.97 -0.90
CA SER A 187 -17.57 20.24 0.50
C SER A 187 -17.61 18.94 1.30
N THR A 188 -16.73 18.81 2.29
CA THR A 188 -16.64 17.62 3.15
C THR A 188 -16.77 18.02 4.61
N THR A 189 -17.30 17.10 5.42
CA THR A 189 -17.27 17.18 6.88
C THR A 189 -16.97 15.79 7.45
N SER A 190 -16.02 15.73 8.38
CA SER A 190 -15.77 14.52 9.17
C SER A 190 -16.34 14.69 10.58
N GLY A 191 -17.46 14.02 10.86
CA GLY A 191 -17.99 13.86 12.22
C GLY A 191 -17.37 12.67 12.94
N SER A 192 -17.65 12.51 14.24
CA SER A 192 -17.15 11.39 15.07
C SER A 192 -17.62 9.99 14.61
N SER A 193 -18.60 9.91 13.70
CA SER A 193 -19.20 8.64 13.22
C SER A 193 -19.49 8.57 11.72
N SER A 194 -19.44 9.66 10.96
CA SER A 194 -19.72 9.68 9.51
C SER A 194 -18.88 10.74 8.78
N SER A 195 -18.27 10.35 7.66
CA SER A 195 -17.62 11.27 6.73
C SER A 195 -18.58 11.60 5.60
N ILE A 196 -19.05 12.84 5.54
CA ILE A 196 -20.06 13.28 4.58
C ILE A 196 -19.40 14.09 3.48
N LEU A 197 -19.78 13.81 2.24
CA LEU A 197 -19.48 14.59 1.04
C LEU A 197 -20.76 15.26 0.57
N VAL A 198 -20.71 16.58 0.40
CA VAL A 198 -21.75 17.34 -0.28
C VAL A 198 -21.25 17.76 -1.65
N SER A 199 -22.01 17.44 -2.69
CA SER A 199 -21.74 17.84 -4.05
C SER A 199 -22.89 18.65 -4.63
N SER A 200 -22.56 19.72 -5.35
CA SER A 200 -23.53 20.50 -6.12
C SER A 200 -23.19 20.47 -7.60
N SER A 201 -24.23 20.59 -8.43
CA SER A 201 -24.08 20.67 -9.88
C SER A 201 -24.88 21.81 -10.47
N THR A 202 -24.44 22.22 -11.65
CA THR A 202 -25.15 23.15 -12.54
C THR A 202 -26.50 22.62 -13.03
N ASP A 203 -26.80 21.33 -12.82
CA ASP A 203 -28.14 20.77 -13.04
C ASP A 203 -29.17 21.17 -11.97
N GLY A 204 -28.75 21.93 -10.96
CA GLY A 204 -29.61 22.38 -9.87
C GLY A 204 -29.75 21.37 -8.74
N SER A 205 -29.07 20.22 -8.79
CA SER A 205 -29.08 19.23 -7.72
C SER A 205 -27.90 19.40 -6.75
N CYS A 206 -28.19 19.20 -5.47
CA CYS A 206 -27.22 19.01 -4.41
C CYS A 206 -27.40 17.63 -3.78
N LYS A 207 -26.31 16.86 -3.70
CA LYS A 207 -26.32 15.50 -3.15
C LYS A 207 -25.46 15.44 -1.89
N VAL A 208 -26.00 14.84 -0.85
CA VAL A 208 -25.29 14.54 0.39
C VAL A 208 -25.02 13.05 0.41
N SER A 209 -23.76 12.67 0.49
CA SER A 209 -23.30 11.30 0.35
C SER A 209 -22.42 10.91 1.52
N ASP A 210 -22.57 9.67 1.98
CA ASP A 210 -21.67 9.08 2.95
C ASP A 210 -20.44 8.52 2.23
N LEU A 211 -19.25 9.06 2.53
CA LEU A 211 -17.99 8.61 1.95
C LEU A 211 -17.59 7.20 2.43
N VAL A 212 -18.01 6.80 3.63
CA VAL A 212 -17.71 5.49 4.23
C VAL A 212 -18.66 4.43 3.67
N LEU A 213 -19.96 4.71 3.68
CA LEU A 213 -20.99 3.78 3.20
C LEU A 213 -21.16 3.80 1.67
N ARG A 214 -20.52 4.76 0.97
CA ARG A 214 -20.56 4.93 -0.50
C ARG A 214 -21.98 4.95 -1.05
N ARG A 215 -22.82 5.76 -0.42
CA ARG A 215 -24.21 5.94 -0.86
C ARG A 215 -24.61 7.39 -0.74
N VAL A 216 -25.49 7.82 -1.64
CA VAL A 216 -26.20 9.10 -1.48
C VAL A 216 -27.17 8.93 -0.32
N ILE A 217 -27.05 9.77 0.70
CA ILE A 217 -27.97 9.87 1.83
C ILE A 217 -29.21 10.65 1.39
N SER A 218 -28.99 11.80 0.76
CA SER A 218 -30.05 12.71 0.34
C SER A 218 -29.71 13.42 -0.98
N THR A 219 -30.73 13.75 -1.76
CA THR A 219 -30.64 14.62 -2.94
C THR A 219 -31.71 15.69 -2.85
N VAL A 220 -31.30 16.95 -2.95
CA VAL A 220 -32.20 18.09 -3.10
C VAL A 220 -32.04 18.69 -4.47
N VAL A 221 -33.16 19.02 -5.09
CA VAL A 221 -33.23 19.62 -6.42
C VAL A 221 -33.79 21.02 -6.29
N TYR A 222 -33.01 22.00 -6.70
CA TYR A 222 -33.40 23.40 -6.78
C TYR A 222 -33.90 23.72 -8.18
N PRO A 223 -34.78 24.74 -8.32
CA PRO A 223 -35.31 25.16 -9.63
C PRO A 223 -34.25 25.82 -10.53
N LEU A 224 -33.11 26.23 -9.97
CA LEU A 224 -32.06 26.96 -10.65
C LEU A 224 -30.71 26.26 -10.44
N ALA A 225 -29.79 26.49 -11.39
CA ALA A 225 -28.42 25.97 -11.30
C ALA A 225 -27.74 26.45 -10.02
N ILE A 226 -27.12 25.51 -9.30
CA ILE A 226 -26.29 25.81 -8.13
C ILE A 226 -24.86 26.01 -8.61
N THR A 227 -24.23 27.11 -8.20
CA THR A 227 -22.92 27.57 -8.69
C THR A 227 -21.84 27.55 -7.62
N ALA A 228 -22.20 27.47 -6.33
CA ALA A 228 -21.28 27.34 -5.23
C ALA A 228 -21.94 26.63 -4.05
N VAL A 229 -21.14 25.95 -3.23
CA VAL A 229 -21.62 25.27 -2.02
C VAL A 229 -20.61 25.43 -0.89
N VAL A 230 -21.10 25.59 0.35
CA VAL A 230 -20.27 25.53 1.54
C VAL A 230 -21.08 24.96 2.71
N LEU A 231 -20.42 24.17 3.56
CA LEU A 231 -21.00 23.68 4.80
C LEU A 231 -20.57 24.57 5.97
N HIS A 232 -21.46 24.78 6.93
CA HIS A 232 -21.11 25.45 8.18
C HIS A 232 -20.08 24.61 8.97
N PRO A 233 -19.02 25.23 9.53
CA PRO A 233 -17.93 24.49 10.18
C PRO A 233 -18.33 23.79 11.48
N ALA A 234 -19.40 24.22 12.15
CA ALA A 234 -19.85 23.67 13.44
C ALA A 234 -21.28 23.12 13.44
N GLU A 235 -22.09 23.49 12.45
CA GLU A 235 -23.51 23.15 12.39
C GLU A 235 -23.74 22.35 11.11
N GLN A 236 -24.73 21.45 11.11
CA GLN A 236 -25.04 20.62 9.93
C GLN A 236 -25.84 21.41 8.88
N ILE A 237 -25.53 22.70 8.69
CA ILE A 237 -26.24 23.60 7.78
C ILE A 237 -25.44 23.77 6.49
N LEU A 238 -26.12 23.60 5.37
CA LEU A 238 -25.64 23.71 4.01
C LEU A 238 -26.09 25.03 3.38
N PHE A 239 -25.17 25.70 2.72
CA PHE A 239 -25.42 26.93 1.97
C PHE A 239 -25.13 26.69 0.48
N CYS A 240 -26.14 26.92 -0.37
CA CYS A 240 -26.06 26.72 -1.81
C CYS A 240 -26.29 28.05 -2.55
N GLY A 241 -25.29 28.54 -3.25
CA GLY A 241 -25.39 29.74 -4.08
C GLY A 241 -25.95 29.41 -5.46
N SER A 242 -26.87 30.23 -5.95
CA SER A 242 -27.52 30.05 -7.25
C SER A 242 -27.03 31.04 -8.31
N VAL A 243 -27.30 30.70 -9.57
CA VAL A 243 -27.02 31.53 -10.74
C VAL A 243 -27.75 32.88 -10.75
N ASP A 244 -28.86 33.02 -10.02
CA ASP A 244 -29.62 34.29 -9.93
C ASP A 244 -29.16 35.21 -8.79
N GLY A 245 -28.17 34.78 -8.00
CA GLY A 245 -27.66 35.55 -6.85
C GLY A 245 -28.30 35.22 -5.51
N ARG A 246 -29.25 34.28 -5.45
CA ARG A 246 -29.80 33.78 -4.19
C ARG A 246 -28.86 32.78 -3.52
N ILE A 247 -28.95 32.72 -2.19
CA ILE A 247 -28.29 31.67 -1.39
C ILE A 247 -29.38 30.91 -0.64
N PHE A 248 -29.47 29.61 -0.90
CA PHE A 248 -30.38 28.72 -0.21
C PHE A 248 -29.71 28.14 1.03
N ILE A 249 -30.39 28.19 2.17
CA ILE A 249 -29.97 27.56 3.43
C ILE A 249 -30.80 26.31 3.64
N ASN A 250 -30.13 25.19 3.92
CA ASN A 250 -30.76 23.92 4.23
C ASN A 250 -30.03 23.17 5.33
N ASN A 251 -30.75 22.38 6.12
CA ASN A 251 -30.11 21.41 7.02
C ASN A 251 -29.69 20.17 6.22
N LEU A 252 -28.67 19.43 6.67
CA LEU A 252 -28.18 18.24 5.96
C LEU A 252 -29.19 17.08 5.90
N ASP A 253 -30.15 17.06 6.83
CA ASP A 253 -31.30 16.13 6.81
C ASP A 253 -32.42 16.59 5.85
N PHE A 254 -32.36 17.84 5.38
CA PHE A 254 -33.31 18.48 4.44
C PHE A 254 -34.79 18.43 4.85
N ASP A 255 -35.08 18.23 6.13
CA ASP A 255 -36.45 18.16 6.67
C ASP A 255 -37.10 19.54 6.90
N ASP A 256 -36.30 20.62 6.95
CA ASP A 256 -36.77 21.99 7.25
C ASP A 256 -36.93 22.88 6.00
N GLN A 257 -37.75 23.94 6.13
CA GLN A 257 -38.02 24.89 5.05
C GLN A 257 -36.75 25.58 4.53
N VAL A 258 -36.59 25.58 3.20
CA VAL A 258 -35.51 26.31 2.50
C VAL A 258 -35.67 27.80 2.75
N VAL A 259 -34.69 28.42 3.42
CA VAL A 259 -34.63 29.88 3.59
C VAL A 259 -33.81 30.47 2.44
N ASP A 260 -34.35 31.47 1.73
CA ASP A 260 -33.63 32.18 0.67
C ASP A 260 -33.05 33.51 1.15
N LEU A 261 -31.73 33.66 1.01
CA LEU A 261 -31.05 34.94 1.22
C LEU A 261 -30.90 35.67 -0.12
N GLN A 262 -31.30 36.93 -0.14
CA GLN A 262 -31.19 37.81 -1.32
C GLN A 262 -30.24 38.97 -1.01
N GLY A 263 -29.14 39.06 -1.75
CA GLY A 263 -28.13 40.11 -1.53
C GLY A 263 -27.22 40.43 -2.72
N HIS A 264 -27.19 39.55 -3.72
CA HIS A 264 -26.44 39.70 -4.96
C HIS A 264 -27.37 39.87 -6.16
N ASN A 265 -26.91 40.60 -7.17
CA ASN A 265 -27.63 40.86 -8.42
C ASN A 265 -27.14 39.97 -9.58
N GLY A 266 -26.25 39.03 -9.31
CA GLY A 266 -25.70 38.09 -10.28
C GLY A 266 -25.25 36.80 -9.61
N ALA A 267 -24.87 35.80 -10.42
CA ALA A 267 -24.53 34.45 -9.96
C ALA A 267 -23.55 34.44 -8.77
N VAL A 268 -23.86 33.63 -7.75
CA VAL A 268 -22.96 33.42 -6.61
C VAL A 268 -21.81 32.53 -7.04
N THR A 269 -20.60 33.06 -7.08
CA THR A 269 -19.43 32.41 -7.68
C THR A 269 -18.55 31.70 -6.67
N ALA A 270 -18.58 32.10 -5.39
CA ALA A 270 -17.86 31.45 -4.31
C ALA A 270 -18.51 31.73 -2.96
N LEU A 271 -18.42 30.75 -2.05
CA LEU A 271 -18.91 30.82 -0.67
C LEU A 271 -17.82 30.35 0.29
N THR A 272 -17.70 30.98 1.45
CA THR A 272 -16.78 30.58 2.52
C THR A 272 -17.29 31.06 3.88
N PHE A 273 -16.67 30.63 4.98
CA PHE A 273 -17.04 31.03 6.34
C PHE A 273 -15.92 31.80 7.03
N CYS A 274 -16.32 32.81 7.80
CA CYS A 274 -15.48 33.54 8.75
C CYS A 274 -16.09 33.47 10.16
N GLN A 275 -15.37 33.92 11.18
CA GLN A 275 -15.88 33.93 12.57
C GLN A 275 -17.17 34.74 12.74
N SER A 276 -17.39 35.77 11.92
CA SER A 276 -18.60 36.60 11.99
C SER A 276 -19.79 36.04 11.18
N GLY A 277 -19.57 35.01 10.35
CA GLY A 277 -20.63 34.36 9.58
C GLY A 277 -20.25 34.00 8.14
N LEU A 278 -21.25 33.90 7.27
CA LEU A 278 -21.08 33.48 5.88
C LEU A 278 -20.48 34.62 5.04
N VAL A 279 -19.58 34.29 4.12
CA VAL A 279 -19.06 35.22 3.12
C VAL A 279 -19.41 34.71 1.74
N SER A 280 -20.03 35.57 0.93
CA SER A 280 -20.41 35.24 -0.44
C SER A 280 -19.82 36.22 -1.43
N ALA A 281 -19.40 35.70 -2.59
CA ALA A 281 -18.95 36.48 -3.73
C ALA A 281 -19.86 36.22 -4.93
N SER A 282 -19.97 37.23 -5.79
CA SER A 282 -20.80 37.17 -6.99
C SER A 282 -20.09 37.71 -8.22
N GLU A 283 -20.62 37.32 -9.39
CA GLU A 283 -20.27 37.90 -10.68
C GLU A 283 -20.55 39.42 -10.76
N ASP A 284 -21.46 39.93 -9.92
CA ASP A 284 -21.76 41.37 -9.82
C ASP A 284 -20.63 42.22 -9.21
N CYS A 285 -19.45 41.62 -8.98
CA CYS A 285 -18.27 42.22 -8.37
C CYS A 285 -18.45 42.60 -6.90
N THR A 286 -19.51 42.13 -6.24
CA THR A 286 -19.75 42.37 -4.81
C THR A 286 -19.41 41.15 -3.97
N ILE A 287 -19.01 41.43 -2.73
CA ILE A 287 -18.79 40.42 -1.70
C ILE A 287 -19.61 40.84 -0.49
N CYS A 288 -20.45 39.94 0.01
CA CYS A 288 -21.31 40.19 1.16
C CYS A 288 -20.86 39.34 2.33
N ILE A 289 -20.76 39.94 3.51
CA ILE A 289 -20.63 39.23 4.79
C ILE A 289 -22.01 39.20 5.42
N TRP A 290 -22.45 38.01 5.80
CA TRP A 290 -23.73 37.75 6.42
C TRP A 290 -23.49 37.40 7.89
N ASP A 291 -24.31 37.97 8.77
CA ASP A 291 -24.30 37.65 10.19
C ASP A 291 -24.68 36.17 10.41
N ALA A 292 -23.92 35.47 11.25
CA ALA A 292 -24.13 34.05 11.55
C ALA A 292 -25.48 33.74 12.22
N THR A 293 -26.15 34.74 12.81
CA THR A 293 -27.39 34.54 13.57
C THR A 293 -28.64 35.07 12.88
N SER A 294 -28.55 36.25 12.26
CA SER A 294 -29.68 36.93 11.64
C SER A 294 -29.71 36.76 10.13
N TRP A 295 -28.61 36.26 9.53
CA TRP A 295 -28.42 36.13 8.09
C TRP A 295 -28.70 37.42 7.32
N THR A 296 -28.44 38.57 7.97
CA THR A 296 -28.50 39.88 7.33
C THR A 296 -27.10 40.29 6.88
N VAL A 297 -27.01 41.07 5.80
CA VAL A 297 -25.71 41.56 5.30
C VAL A 297 -25.15 42.58 6.28
N THR A 298 -24.05 42.25 6.94
CA THR A 298 -23.34 43.13 7.88
C THR A 298 -22.41 44.08 7.14
N GLN A 299 -21.69 43.57 6.14
CA GLN A 299 -20.81 44.36 5.29
C GLN A 299 -20.93 43.96 3.83
N LYS A 300 -20.80 44.95 2.94
CA LYS A 300 -20.80 44.76 1.49
C LYS A 300 -19.61 45.46 0.87
N PHE A 301 -18.76 44.67 0.23
CA PHE A 301 -17.53 45.09 -0.42
C PHE A 301 -17.69 45.09 -1.93
N HIS A 302 -17.01 46.03 -2.60
CA HIS A 302 -17.04 46.16 -4.05
C HIS A 302 -15.64 45.94 -4.62
N HIS A 303 -15.45 44.86 -5.37
CA HIS A 303 -14.20 44.58 -6.06
C HIS A 303 -14.10 45.43 -7.33
N GLN A 304 -13.00 46.15 -7.51
CA GLN A 304 -12.91 47.24 -8.48
C GLN A 304 -13.09 46.82 -9.95
N LYS A 305 -12.66 45.61 -10.35
CA LYS A 305 -12.87 45.08 -11.72
C LYS A 305 -12.98 43.54 -11.74
N GLY A 306 -14.08 43.03 -12.29
CA GLY A 306 -14.25 41.62 -12.66
C GLY A 306 -14.88 40.73 -11.59
N ALA A 307 -15.51 39.64 -12.04
CA ALA A 307 -16.19 38.66 -11.22
C ALA A 307 -15.24 38.03 -10.20
N VAL A 308 -15.65 38.00 -8.93
CA VAL A 308 -14.85 37.41 -7.86
C VAL A 308 -15.09 35.90 -7.86
N THR A 309 -14.12 35.09 -8.28
CA THR A 309 -14.31 33.64 -8.43
C THR A 309 -13.62 32.82 -7.34
N ASN A 310 -12.79 33.46 -6.52
CA ASN A 310 -12.01 32.78 -5.48
C ASN A 310 -12.06 33.59 -4.20
N LEU A 311 -12.38 32.91 -3.09
CA LEU A 311 -12.41 33.45 -1.74
C LEU A 311 -11.57 32.57 -0.80
N GLY A 312 -10.91 33.19 0.17
CA GLY A 312 -10.26 32.49 1.28
C GLY A 312 -10.20 33.37 2.52
N VAL A 313 -10.30 32.78 3.70
CA VAL A 313 -10.22 33.49 4.98
C VAL A 313 -8.93 33.09 5.69
N ILE A 314 -8.16 34.08 6.16
CA ILE A 314 -6.92 33.87 6.90
C ILE A 314 -6.93 34.69 8.21
N PRO A 315 -6.27 34.24 9.29
CA PRO A 315 -6.07 35.06 10.48
C PRO A 315 -5.22 36.30 10.16
N ARG A 316 -5.58 37.46 10.72
CA ARG A 316 -4.83 38.71 10.52
C ARG A 316 -3.39 38.62 11.04
N SER A 317 -3.13 37.77 12.03
CA SER A 317 -1.78 37.47 12.52
C SER A 317 -0.85 36.91 11.45
N SER A 318 -1.40 36.30 10.40
CA SER A 318 -0.65 35.76 9.26
C SER A 318 -0.08 36.81 8.31
N LEU A 319 -0.43 38.08 8.49
CA LEU A 319 0.07 39.21 7.71
C LEU A 319 1.12 40.04 8.47
N LEU A 320 1.32 39.77 9.77
CA LEU A 320 2.21 40.55 10.62
C LEU A 320 3.67 40.05 10.52
N SER A 321 4.57 40.94 10.08
CA SER A 321 6.01 40.73 10.17
C SER A 321 6.43 40.59 11.63
N VAL A 322 6.97 39.43 12.03
CA VAL A 322 7.51 39.21 13.37
C VAL A 322 8.78 40.06 13.55
N ALA A 323 8.62 41.26 14.08
CA ALA A 323 9.70 42.08 14.59
C ALA A 323 10.15 41.55 15.96
N ASN A 324 10.83 40.40 16.00
CA ASN A 324 11.76 40.08 17.08
C ASN A 324 12.64 38.87 16.76
N ASN A 325 13.94 39.04 17.00
CA ASN A 325 15.02 38.04 16.87
C ASN A 325 14.87 36.87 17.87
N ARG A 326 13.81 36.08 17.76
CA ARG A 326 13.81 34.68 18.23
C ARG A 326 13.85 33.80 16.99
N LYS A 327 14.99 33.14 16.75
CA LYS A 327 15.11 32.04 15.78
C LYS A 327 14.05 30.98 16.12
N VAL A 328 12.88 31.05 15.47
CA VAL A 328 11.93 29.95 15.42
C VAL A 328 12.56 28.93 14.47
N SER A 329 13.04 27.82 15.01
CA SER A 329 13.90 26.85 14.34
C SER A 329 13.19 25.90 13.36
N ASN A 330 11.89 26.09 13.09
CA ASN A 330 11.15 25.27 12.12
C ASN A 330 10.62 26.16 10.98
N ALA A 331 11.53 26.58 10.10
CA ALA A 331 11.11 27.25 8.86
C ALA A 331 10.55 26.18 7.91
N PHE A 332 9.22 26.10 7.82
CA PHE A 332 8.56 25.33 6.77
C PHE A 332 9.03 25.88 5.42
N ARG A 333 9.77 25.06 4.67
CA ARG A 333 10.36 25.45 3.40
C ARG A 333 9.42 25.02 2.29
N VAL A 334 9.13 25.92 1.36
CA VAL A 334 8.43 25.58 0.13
C VAL A 334 9.39 25.71 -1.04
N SER A 335 9.34 24.74 -1.95
CA SER A 335 10.22 24.64 -3.11
C SER A 335 9.43 24.80 -4.42
N SER A 336 10.12 25.00 -5.54
CA SER A 336 9.44 25.10 -6.84
C SER A 336 8.90 23.74 -7.23
N LEU A 337 7.64 23.68 -7.65
CA LEU A 337 7.00 22.43 -8.05
C LEU A 337 7.61 21.90 -9.36
N ASP A 338 7.96 20.63 -9.36
CA ASP A 338 8.50 19.90 -10.50
C ASP A 338 7.44 19.70 -11.59
N LYS A 339 7.90 19.76 -12.84
CA LYS A 339 7.07 19.56 -14.02
C LYS A 339 6.97 18.11 -14.46
N TYR A 340 8.05 17.35 -14.24
CA TYR A 340 8.22 15.98 -14.68
C TYR A 340 8.58 15.12 -13.48
N PRO A 341 8.13 13.86 -13.44
CA PRO A 341 8.61 12.92 -12.44
C PRO A 341 10.12 12.70 -12.68
N GLN A 342 10.95 13.15 -11.72
CA GLN A 342 12.38 12.85 -11.73
C GLN A 342 12.55 11.35 -11.44
N PRO A 343 13.21 10.56 -12.31
CA PRO A 343 13.69 9.25 -11.90
C PRO A 343 14.61 9.45 -10.69
N ALA A 344 14.60 8.51 -9.74
CA ALA A 344 15.51 8.55 -8.61
C ALA A 344 16.95 8.54 -9.15
N ASN A 345 17.60 9.70 -9.22
CA ASN A 345 18.92 9.83 -9.84
C ASN A 345 19.98 9.12 -8.99
N LEU A 346 20.46 7.99 -9.52
CA LEU A 346 21.86 7.60 -9.44
C LEU A 346 22.69 8.67 -10.16
N SER A 347 23.63 9.26 -9.41
CA SER A 347 24.84 9.97 -9.85
C SER A 347 24.80 10.78 -11.15
N LYS A 348 24.95 12.11 -10.99
CA LYS A 348 25.45 13.05 -11.99
C LYS A 348 26.65 12.48 -12.76
N GLU A 349 26.55 12.40 -14.08
CA GLU A 349 27.66 12.72 -14.97
C GLU A 349 27.09 13.23 -16.31
N VAL A 350 27.43 14.48 -16.61
CA VAL A 350 27.07 15.21 -17.82
C VAL A 350 28.12 14.88 -18.87
N ILE A 351 27.70 14.30 -20.01
CA ILE A 351 28.46 14.42 -21.25
C ILE A 351 27.52 14.97 -22.33
N THR A 352 27.81 16.19 -22.71
CA THR A 352 27.20 16.99 -23.77
C THR A 352 27.80 16.62 -25.12
N LEU A 353 27.00 16.31 -26.14
CA LEU A 353 27.34 16.58 -27.55
C LEU A 353 26.07 16.87 -28.38
N ILE A 354 26.09 18.07 -28.99
CA ILE A 354 25.25 18.70 -30.04
C ILE A 354 26.29 19.11 -31.12
N PRO A 355 26.06 19.26 -32.47
CA PRO A 355 24.91 19.83 -33.24
C PRO A 355 24.55 19.01 -34.52
N SER A 356 23.63 19.35 -35.45
CA SER A 356 23.09 20.64 -35.93
C SER A 356 21.84 20.44 -36.81
N SER A 357 20.87 21.39 -36.71
CA SER A 357 20.02 22.06 -37.75
C SER A 357 19.85 21.41 -39.14
N SER A 358 18.75 21.47 -39.89
CA SER A 358 17.53 22.32 -39.98
C SER A 358 16.72 21.72 -41.17
N SER A 359 15.40 21.79 -41.27
CA SER A 359 14.66 22.95 -41.78
C SER A 359 13.20 22.55 -42.07
N LEU A 360 12.30 23.53 -41.93
CA LEU A 360 10.86 23.45 -42.15
C LEU A 360 10.47 23.23 -43.62
N LYS A 361 9.28 22.64 -43.85
CA LYS A 361 8.16 23.34 -44.54
C LYS A 361 6.84 22.58 -44.44
N GLU A 362 5.79 23.34 -44.11
CA GLU A 362 4.38 23.00 -44.06
C GLU A 362 3.78 22.74 -45.46
N SER A 363 2.72 21.95 -45.52
CA SER A 363 1.53 22.32 -46.31
C SER A 363 0.26 21.64 -45.75
N GLN A 364 -0.80 22.44 -45.73
CA GLN A 364 -2.10 22.24 -45.08
C GLN A 364 -3.13 21.54 -45.97
N SER A 365 -4.29 21.30 -45.36
CA SER A 365 -5.67 21.10 -45.89
C SER A 365 -6.14 19.64 -45.84
N SER A 366 -6.91 19.21 -44.82
CA SER A 366 -8.29 19.54 -44.42
C SER A 366 -9.35 18.79 -45.23
N ILE A 367 -10.18 17.97 -44.56
CA ILE A 367 -11.65 18.09 -44.47
C ILE A 367 -12.36 16.73 -44.18
N HIS A 368 -13.24 16.79 -43.17
CA HIS A 368 -14.41 15.96 -42.83
C HIS A 368 -14.31 14.46 -42.53
N PHE A 369 -14.40 14.13 -41.23
CA PHE A 369 -15.06 12.91 -40.76
C PHE A 369 -16.56 13.20 -40.53
N GLN A 370 -17.40 12.46 -41.25
CA GLN A 370 -18.82 12.25 -40.92
C GLN A 370 -18.94 11.00 -40.03
N LYS A 371 -19.89 11.05 -39.08
CA LYS A 371 -20.28 9.99 -38.14
C LYS A 371 -20.59 8.66 -38.84
N SER A 372 -20.30 7.55 -38.16
CA SER A 372 -21.26 6.43 -38.06
C SER A 372 -20.94 5.53 -36.87
N ASP A 373 -22.01 5.19 -36.15
CA ASP A 373 -22.10 4.43 -34.92
C ASP A 373 -21.59 2.98 -35.04
N SER A 374 -20.78 2.55 -34.07
CA SER A 374 -20.53 1.13 -33.80
C SER A 374 -19.99 0.91 -32.39
N CYS A 375 -20.79 1.28 -31.37
CA CYS A 375 -20.54 0.94 -29.97
C CYS A 375 -21.74 0.26 -29.29
N GLN A 376 -22.65 -0.35 -30.06
CA GLN A 376 -23.87 -0.96 -29.52
C GLN A 376 -23.90 -2.50 -29.59
N GLN A 377 -22.75 -3.15 -29.79
CA GLN A 377 -22.68 -4.62 -29.91
C GLN A 377 -21.88 -5.36 -28.83
N ILE A 378 -21.28 -4.66 -27.84
CA ILE A 378 -20.48 -5.33 -26.78
C ILE A 378 -21.26 -5.51 -25.47
N LEU A 379 -22.46 -4.92 -25.33
CA LEU A 379 -23.28 -5.02 -24.11
C LEU A 379 -24.31 -6.17 -24.11
N ASN A 380 -24.46 -6.93 -25.20
CA ASN A 380 -25.54 -7.93 -25.33
C ASN A 380 -25.13 -9.41 -25.15
N LEU A 381 -23.92 -9.71 -24.66
CA LEU A 381 -23.47 -11.11 -24.48
C LEU A 381 -23.29 -11.54 -23.01
N GLN A 382 -23.58 -10.69 -22.02
CA GLN A 382 -23.47 -11.03 -20.59
C GLN A 382 -24.81 -11.22 -19.86
N SER A 383 -25.95 -11.10 -20.55
CA SER A 383 -27.29 -11.15 -19.93
C SER A 383 -27.97 -12.52 -19.93
N GLN A 384 -27.23 -13.63 -20.05
CA GLN A 384 -27.81 -14.98 -19.99
C GLN A 384 -27.05 -15.90 -19.02
N LYS A 385 -27.21 -15.66 -17.71
CA LYS A 385 -27.17 -16.70 -16.66
C LYS A 385 -28.04 -16.21 -15.51
N GLU A 386 -29.22 -16.81 -15.35
CA GLU A 386 -30.12 -16.53 -14.22
C GLU A 386 -29.46 -16.97 -12.91
N TRP A 387 -29.22 -16.03 -12.00
CA TRP A 387 -28.80 -16.29 -10.62
C TRP A 387 -30.00 -16.09 -9.70
N THR A 388 -30.21 -17.01 -8.76
CA THR A 388 -31.34 -16.95 -7.83
C THR A 388 -31.17 -15.80 -6.82
N PRO A 389 -32.26 -15.10 -6.41
CA PRO A 389 -32.20 -13.96 -5.50
C PRO A 389 -31.50 -14.25 -4.15
N ALA A 390 -31.65 -15.48 -3.64
CA ALA A 390 -31.01 -15.92 -2.40
C ALA A 390 -29.47 -15.98 -2.51
N ALA A 391 -28.94 -16.35 -3.67
CA ALA A 391 -27.50 -16.39 -3.91
C ALA A 391 -26.90 -14.98 -4.03
N MET A 392 -27.67 -14.01 -4.53
CA MET A 392 -27.27 -12.59 -4.52
C MET A 392 -27.23 -12.02 -3.11
N GLN A 393 -28.26 -12.30 -2.31
CA GLN A 393 -28.36 -11.78 -0.93
C GLN A 393 -27.26 -12.33 -0.04
N MET A 394 -26.98 -13.64 -0.11
CA MET A 394 -25.90 -14.27 0.65
C MET A 394 -24.54 -13.68 0.29
N LYS A 395 -24.25 -13.44 -1.01
CA LYS A 395 -22.98 -12.84 -1.45
C LYS A 395 -22.82 -11.39 -1.00
N VAL A 396 -23.91 -10.63 -0.95
CA VAL A 396 -23.93 -9.26 -0.44
C VAL A 396 -23.66 -9.23 1.07
N GLU A 397 -24.27 -10.14 1.83
CA GLU A 397 -24.03 -10.28 3.27
C GLU A 397 -22.59 -10.69 3.58
N THR A 398 -22.04 -11.70 2.88
CA THR A 398 -20.63 -12.10 3.04
C THR A 398 -19.66 -10.98 2.63
N SER A 399 -20.00 -10.19 1.61
CA SER A 399 -19.19 -9.02 1.21
C SER A 399 -19.25 -7.89 2.24
N LEU A 400 -20.40 -7.70 2.89
CA LEU A 400 -20.58 -6.71 3.95
C LEU A 400 -19.78 -7.07 5.20
N GLU A 401 -19.83 -8.34 5.62
CA GLU A 401 -19.06 -8.84 6.78
C GLU A 401 -17.54 -8.71 6.56
N ASN A 402 -17.06 -9.12 5.38
CA ASN A 402 -15.65 -8.98 5.00
C ASN A 402 -15.19 -7.52 4.99
N ARG A 403 -16.07 -6.57 4.61
CA ARG A 403 -15.77 -5.13 4.63
C ARG A 403 -15.78 -4.53 6.03
N ILE A 404 -16.71 -4.94 6.89
CA ILE A 404 -16.73 -4.51 8.30
C ILE A 404 -15.47 -4.99 9.03
N TRP A 405 -15.01 -6.21 8.73
CA TRP A 405 -13.77 -6.76 9.25
C TRP A 405 -12.54 -5.96 8.79
N ALA A 406 -12.45 -5.65 7.50
CA ALA A 406 -11.35 -4.82 6.95
C ALA A 406 -11.30 -3.41 7.55
N MET A 407 -12.47 -2.78 7.79
CA MET A 407 -12.54 -1.46 8.44
C MET A 407 -12.11 -1.50 9.91
N LYS A 408 -12.48 -2.55 10.67
CA LYS A 408 -12.01 -2.74 12.05
C LYS A 408 -10.49 -2.89 12.11
N MET A 409 -9.91 -3.64 11.17
CA MET A 409 -8.46 -3.81 11.06
C MET A 409 -7.75 -2.50 10.68
N ALA A 410 -8.25 -1.74 9.71
CA ALA A 410 -7.68 -0.44 9.34
C ALA A 410 -7.69 0.55 10.52
N LYS A 411 -8.78 0.59 11.29
CA LYS A 411 -8.88 1.41 12.49
C LYS A 411 -7.87 0.99 13.56
N HIS A 412 -7.66 -0.31 13.74
CA HIS A 412 -6.69 -0.84 14.71
C HIS A 412 -5.25 -0.50 14.31
N VAL A 413 -4.91 -0.60 13.03
CA VAL A 413 -3.59 -0.22 12.50
C VAL A 413 -3.34 1.30 12.65
N MET A 414 -4.36 2.14 12.44
CA MET A 414 -4.24 3.58 12.67
C MET A 414 -4.04 3.93 14.15
N GLU A 415 -4.73 3.24 15.05
CA GLU A 415 -4.58 3.40 16.50
C GLU A 415 -3.16 3.01 16.95
N MET A 416 -2.64 1.89 16.44
CA MET A 416 -1.26 1.46 16.66
C MET A 416 -0.25 2.48 16.13
N ASN A 417 -0.47 3.01 14.92
CA ASN A 417 0.44 3.99 14.32
C ASN A 417 0.45 5.30 15.11
N ARG A 418 -0.71 5.75 15.60
CA ARG A 418 -0.84 6.89 16.51
C ARG A 418 -0.11 6.65 17.83
N HIS A 419 -0.20 5.43 18.38
CA HIS A 419 0.49 5.08 19.62
C HIS A 419 2.02 5.00 19.44
N LEU A 420 2.49 4.47 18.31
CA LEU A 420 3.90 4.46 17.93
C LEU A 420 4.46 5.87 17.71
N GLN A 421 3.70 6.75 17.05
CA GLN A 421 4.07 8.16 16.88
C GLN A 421 4.15 8.89 18.22
N SER A 422 3.21 8.64 19.14
CA SER A 422 3.25 9.20 20.50
C SER A 422 4.48 8.69 21.28
N ARG A 423 4.78 7.39 21.23
CA ARG A 423 5.96 6.83 21.89
C ARG A 423 7.27 7.32 21.27
N LEU A 424 7.31 7.53 19.95
CA LEU A 424 8.46 8.13 19.27
C LEU A 424 8.67 9.58 19.75
N LEU A 425 7.60 10.35 19.92
CA LEU A 425 7.64 11.69 20.48
C LEU A 425 8.13 11.71 21.93
N ASP A 426 7.68 10.78 22.77
CA ASP A 426 8.13 10.64 24.17
C ASP A 426 9.61 10.23 24.25
N LEU A 427 10.07 9.33 23.36
CA LEU A 427 11.47 8.93 23.23
C LEU A 427 12.36 10.08 22.72
N MET A 428 11.82 10.95 21.87
CA MET A 428 12.52 12.16 21.41
C MET A 428 12.60 13.21 22.53
N GLN A 429 11.55 13.39 23.33
CA GLN A 429 11.55 14.31 24.48
C GLN A 429 12.49 13.85 25.60
N THR A 430 12.57 12.55 25.89
CA THR A 430 13.51 11.99 26.87
C THR A 430 14.98 12.09 26.42
N ARG A 431 15.29 11.96 25.12
CA ARG A 431 16.64 12.27 24.59
C ARG A 431 17.01 13.74 24.70
N PHE A 432 16.06 14.66 24.55
CA PHE A 432 16.30 16.09 24.72
C PHE A 432 16.54 16.48 26.18
N LEU A 433 15.89 15.80 27.14
CA LEU A 433 16.09 16.03 28.58
C LEU A 433 17.45 15.51 29.07
N TRP A 434 17.94 14.37 28.57
CA TRP A 434 19.26 13.85 28.96
C TRP A 434 20.45 14.65 28.42
N SER A 435 20.26 15.41 27.33
CA SER A 435 21.31 16.26 26.77
C SER A 435 21.54 17.58 27.51
N ARG A 436 20.79 17.84 28.59
CA ARG A 436 20.81 19.12 29.32
C ARG A 436 21.23 19.05 30.80
N GLU A 437 21.56 17.87 31.32
CA GLU A 437 21.97 17.68 32.74
C GLU A 437 23.42 17.24 32.94
N THR A 438 24.29 17.35 31.93
CA THR A 438 25.73 17.21 32.12
C THR A 438 26.41 18.56 31.96
N ASP A 439 26.27 19.42 32.97
CA ASP A 439 27.23 20.49 33.32
C ASP A 439 26.70 21.33 34.50
N SER A 440 26.75 20.81 35.73
CA SER A 440 27.02 21.61 36.94
C SER A 440 27.23 20.70 38.17
N ALA A 441 28.22 21.05 38.99
CA ALA A 441 28.83 20.20 40.00
C ALA A 441 28.21 20.26 41.41
N THR A 442 28.57 19.27 42.25
CA THR A 442 29.07 19.36 43.65
C THR A 442 28.35 18.56 44.76
N THR A 443 29.12 17.62 45.34
CA THR A 443 29.23 17.16 46.75
C THR A 443 28.02 17.19 47.70
N LYS A 444 27.65 16.01 48.25
CA LYS A 444 27.44 15.79 49.71
C LYS A 444 27.30 14.30 50.10
N ARG A 445 27.89 13.95 51.24
CA ARG A 445 27.97 12.62 51.90
C ARG A 445 26.80 12.38 52.90
N ARG A 446 26.61 11.09 53.27
CA ARG A 446 25.91 10.48 54.45
C ARG A 446 24.43 10.13 54.22
N LYS A 447 23.83 9.04 54.74
CA LYS A 447 24.19 7.94 55.66
C LYS A 447 23.06 6.86 55.59
N LYS A 448 23.36 5.57 55.83
CA LYS A 448 22.40 4.48 56.16
C LYS A 448 21.69 4.74 57.51
N PRO A 449 20.53 4.12 57.80
CA PRO A 449 20.54 2.91 58.63
C PRO A 449 19.56 1.79 58.23
N SER A 450 19.81 0.64 58.87
CA SER A 450 19.32 -0.73 58.81
C SER A 450 17.98 -1.02 59.53
N VAL A 451 17.27 -2.09 59.14
CA VAL A 451 16.52 -3.01 60.04
C VAL A 451 16.61 -4.45 59.52
N GLU A 452 16.60 -5.40 60.47
CA GLU A 452 17.09 -6.79 60.48
C GLU A 452 16.05 -7.88 60.12
N ASN A 453 16.57 -9.02 59.59
CA ASN A 453 16.22 -10.46 59.78
C ASN A 453 14.84 -11.02 59.35
N PRO A 454 14.71 -12.33 58.98
CA PRO A 454 15.52 -13.48 59.43
C PRO A 454 15.95 -14.55 58.40
N CYS A 455 16.81 -15.46 58.88
CA CYS A 455 17.14 -16.79 58.35
C CYS A 455 15.91 -17.70 58.22
N ASP A 456 15.80 -18.49 57.15
CA ASP A 456 16.08 -19.95 57.15
C ASP A 456 15.59 -20.63 55.85
N ASN A 457 16.48 -21.47 55.31
CA ASN A 457 16.27 -22.67 54.51
C ASN A 457 14.99 -22.82 53.68
N THR A 458 15.12 -22.69 52.36
CA THR A 458 14.80 -23.68 51.30
C THR A 458 14.85 -22.95 49.97
N GLY A 459 15.76 -23.35 49.08
CA GLY A 459 15.93 -22.66 47.78
C GLY A 459 14.69 -22.81 46.90
N PRO A 460 14.24 -21.75 46.20
CA PRO A 460 13.34 -21.90 45.07
C PRO A 460 14.06 -21.69 43.73
N PRO A 461 13.59 -22.37 42.67
CA PRO A 461 14.09 -22.24 41.31
C PRO A 461 13.70 -20.89 40.70
N SER A 462 14.35 -20.51 39.60
CA SER A 462 14.08 -19.31 38.80
C SER A 462 12.63 -19.27 38.30
N LYS A 463 11.74 -18.69 39.10
CA LYS A 463 10.41 -18.22 38.67
C LYS A 463 10.61 -17.05 37.71
N GLY A 464 9.84 -16.98 36.62
CA GLY A 464 9.98 -15.97 35.56
C GLY A 464 10.12 -14.54 36.10
N GLU A 465 11.35 -14.03 36.12
CA GLU A 465 11.67 -12.78 36.85
C GLU A 465 11.04 -11.53 36.21
N ASN A 466 10.77 -11.57 34.90
CA ASN A 466 10.21 -10.42 34.17
C ASN A 466 8.67 -10.39 34.13
N TYR A 467 7.99 -11.55 34.20
CA TYR A 467 6.53 -11.64 34.02
C TYR A 467 5.79 -12.44 35.09
N GLY A 468 6.49 -13.14 36.00
CA GLY A 468 5.87 -13.90 37.09
C GLY A 468 5.01 -15.09 36.65
N CYS A 469 5.25 -15.65 35.46
CA CYS A 469 4.43 -16.70 34.85
C CYS A 469 5.04 -18.10 34.96
N GLU A 470 4.18 -19.12 34.87
CA GLU A 470 4.58 -20.50 34.62
C GLU A 470 4.87 -20.70 33.12
N VAL A 471 5.96 -21.39 32.80
CA VAL A 471 6.42 -21.56 31.41
C VAL A 471 6.23 -23.00 30.97
N VAL A 472 5.35 -23.21 29.99
CA VAL A 472 5.23 -24.49 29.26
C VAL A 472 6.16 -24.43 28.04
N CYS A 473 7.12 -25.35 27.98
CA CYS A 473 8.02 -25.49 26.85
C CYS A 473 7.32 -26.29 25.73
N PHE A 474 7.36 -25.77 24.51
CA PHE A 474 6.80 -26.43 23.33
C PHE A 474 7.91 -26.70 22.30
N THR A 475 7.93 -27.93 21.79
CA THR A 475 8.81 -28.33 20.68
C THR A 475 7.98 -28.98 19.58
N ALA A 476 8.08 -28.44 18.37
CA ALA A 476 7.53 -29.05 17.17
C ALA A 476 8.61 -29.89 16.46
N ASP A 477 8.34 -31.16 16.20
CA ASP A 477 9.14 -31.95 15.26
C ASP A 477 8.59 -31.77 13.84
N VAL A 478 9.31 -30.96 13.05
CA VAL A 478 9.07 -30.72 11.63
C VAL A 478 10.17 -31.34 10.76
N GLY A 479 10.95 -32.29 11.32
CA GLY A 479 12.00 -33.04 10.63
C GLY A 479 13.41 -32.45 10.74
N GLN A 480 13.69 -31.67 11.80
CA GLN A 480 15.02 -31.11 12.09
C GLN A 480 16.07 -32.17 12.49
N GLY A 481 15.63 -33.36 12.92
CA GLY A 481 16.49 -34.52 13.20
C GLY A 481 16.50 -34.95 14.67
N ILE A 482 16.75 -36.24 14.89
CA ILE A 482 16.61 -36.90 16.21
C ILE A 482 17.59 -36.33 17.26
N LYS A 483 18.80 -35.94 16.84
CA LYS A 483 19.82 -35.36 17.74
C LYS A 483 19.39 -34.07 18.42
N GLU A 484 18.43 -33.34 17.83
CA GLU A 484 17.89 -32.11 18.44
C GLU A 484 16.76 -32.39 19.45
N LEU A 485 16.20 -33.61 19.44
CA LEU A 485 15.13 -34.03 20.34
C LEU A 485 15.64 -34.79 21.58
N GLU A 486 16.88 -35.28 21.54
CA GLU A 486 17.52 -35.97 22.66
C GLU A 486 17.82 -35.02 23.84
N GLY A 487 17.44 -35.41 25.06
CA GLY A 487 17.72 -34.65 26.29
C GLY A 487 16.90 -33.37 26.50
N LEU A 488 15.87 -33.12 25.67
CA LEU A 488 15.04 -31.91 25.76
C LEU A 488 14.28 -31.80 27.09
N GLU A 489 13.76 -32.90 27.62
CA GLU A 489 12.98 -32.87 28.86
C GLU A 489 13.84 -32.47 30.07
N GLU A 490 15.04 -33.04 30.18
CA GLU A 490 16.00 -32.69 31.22
C GLU A 490 16.43 -31.21 31.09
N LYS A 491 16.67 -30.75 29.86
CA LYS A 491 17.06 -29.37 29.58
C LYS A 491 15.93 -28.38 29.88
N ALA A 492 14.69 -28.70 29.52
CA ALA A 492 13.52 -27.85 29.77
C ALA A 492 13.28 -27.70 31.28
N LYS A 493 13.33 -28.80 32.04
CA LYS A 493 13.23 -28.78 33.50
C LYS A 493 14.38 -28.01 34.14
N ALA A 494 15.61 -28.22 33.69
CA ALA A 494 16.78 -27.48 34.17
C ALA A 494 16.71 -25.97 33.88
N SER A 495 15.99 -25.57 32.83
CA SER A 495 15.78 -24.16 32.45
C SER A 495 14.56 -23.52 33.13
N GLY A 496 13.83 -24.26 33.97
CA GLY A 496 12.70 -23.74 34.76
C GLY A 496 11.31 -23.90 34.12
N ALA A 497 11.15 -24.74 33.08
CA ALA A 497 9.83 -25.03 32.50
C ALA A 497 9.01 -25.95 33.43
N CYS A 498 7.71 -25.66 33.60
CA CYS A 498 6.80 -26.49 34.39
C CYS A 498 6.34 -27.76 33.64
N GLN A 499 6.32 -27.70 32.31
CA GLN A 499 5.92 -28.79 31.42
C GLN A 499 6.67 -28.71 30.08
N LEU A 500 6.90 -29.86 29.44
CA LEU A 500 7.37 -29.95 28.05
C LEU A 500 6.29 -30.66 27.22
N VAL A 501 5.92 -30.06 26.09
CA VAL A 501 5.03 -30.64 25.08
C VAL A 501 5.79 -30.80 23.78
N VAL A 502 5.91 -32.03 23.29
CA VAL A 502 6.51 -32.34 22.00
C VAL A 502 5.42 -32.84 21.05
N LYS A 503 5.24 -32.20 19.89
CA LYS A 503 4.28 -32.63 18.86
C LYS A 503 5.04 -33.04 17.59
N ASP A 504 4.78 -34.24 17.07
CA ASP A 504 5.25 -34.65 15.74
C ASP A 504 4.32 -34.06 14.67
N LEU A 505 4.86 -33.16 13.86
CA LEU A 505 4.14 -32.42 12.83
C LEU A 505 4.68 -32.73 11.43
N LYS A 506 5.55 -33.74 11.25
CA LYS A 506 6.20 -34.00 9.94
C LYS A 506 5.19 -34.28 8.83
N GLU A 507 4.21 -35.15 9.09
CA GLU A 507 3.20 -35.51 8.08
C GLU A 507 2.26 -34.35 7.78
N GLU A 508 1.82 -33.61 8.80
CA GLU A 508 0.99 -32.41 8.63
C GLU A 508 1.75 -31.32 7.85
N PHE A 509 3.01 -31.08 8.21
CA PHE A 509 3.86 -30.10 7.54
C PHE A 509 3.99 -30.39 6.05
N VAL A 510 4.27 -31.65 5.66
CA VAL A 510 4.44 -31.96 4.25
C VAL A 510 3.10 -31.96 3.50
N ARG A 511 2.07 -32.59 4.05
CA ARG A 511 0.77 -32.73 3.39
C ARG A 511 0.02 -31.40 3.25
N ASP A 512 0.00 -30.59 4.31
CA ASP A 512 -0.91 -29.45 4.42
C ASP A 512 -0.21 -28.11 4.17
N TYR A 513 1.13 -28.06 4.11
CA TYR A 513 1.90 -26.82 3.85
C TYR A 513 2.83 -26.93 2.65
N VAL A 514 3.68 -27.96 2.61
CA VAL A 514 4.65 -28.13 1.51
C VAL A 514 3.95 -28.46 0.19
N PHE A 515 3.05 -29.44 0.20
CA PHE A 515 2.38 -29.92 -1.01
C PHE A 515 1.49 -28.86 -1.68
N PRO A 516 0.72 -28.02 -0.96
CA PRO A 516 0.02 -26.88 -1.56
C PRO A 516 0.97 -25.89 -2.24
N CYS A 517 2.10 -25.54 -1.59
CA CYS A 517 3.10 -24.65 -2.19
C CYS A 517 3.76 -25.26 -3.43
N LEU A 518 4.03 -26.57 -3.40
CA LEU A 518 4.56 -27.32 -4.52
C LEU A 518 3.58 -27.32 -5.70
N ARG A 519 2.29 -27.63 -5.46
CA ARG A 519 1.23 -27.60 -6.48
C ARG A 519 1.08 -26.20 -7.08
N ALA A 520 1.14 -25.16 -6.25
CA ALA A 520 1.07 -23.78 -6.72
C ALA A 520 2.25 -23.40 -7.62
N GLY A 521 3.41 -24.08 -7.49
CA GLY A 521 4.65 -23.67 -8.16
C GLY A 521 5.31 -22.48 -7.45
N ALA A 522 5.15 -22.37 -6.13
CA ALA A 522 5.56 -21.20 -5.37
C ALA A 522 7.09 -21.10 -5.19
N ILE A 523 7.72 -20.16 -5.90
CA ILE A 523 9.16 -19.87 -5.81
C ILE A 523 9.38 -18.39 -5.54
N TYR A 524 9.95 -18.05 -4.38
CA TYR A 524 10.25 -16.67 -4.02
C TYR A 524 11.52 -16.18 -4.72
N GLU A 525 11.43 -15.01 -5.34
CA GLU A 525 12.52 -14.38 -6.10
C GLU A 525 13.25 -15.34 -7.05
N ARG A 526 12.48 -16.26 -7.66
CA ARG A 526 12.93 -17.25 -8.68
C ARG A 526 13.87 -18.35 -8.17
N LYS A 527 14.26 -18.35 -6.89
CA LYS A 527 15.25 -19.30 -6.35
C LYS A 527 14.81 -19.98 -5.05
N TYR A 528 14.12 -19.27 -4.15
CA TYR A 528 13.84 -19.78 -2.82
C TYR A 528 12.53 -20.58 -2.76
N LEU A 529 12.63 -21.85 -2.32
CA LEU A 529 11.49 -22.77 -2.17
C LEU A 529 10.79 -22.66 -0.81
N LEU A 530 10.85 -21.49 -0.16
CA LEU A 530 10.01 -21.11 0.99
C LEU A 530 10.10 -22.01 2.23
N GLY A 531 11.15 -22.82 2.40
CA GLY A 531 11.18 -23.87 3.41
C GLY A 531 10.96 -23.41 4.85
N THR A 532 11.64 -22.35 5.26
CA THR A 532 11.48 -21.76 6.60
C THR A 532 10.12 -21.07 6.72
N SER A 533 9.67 -20.43 5.65
CA SER A 533 8.40 -19.71 5.60
C SER A 533 7.20 -20.62 5.82
N MET A 534 7.21 -21.83 5.24
CA MET A 534 6.14 -22.83 5.39
C MET A 534 6.12 -23.49 6.76
N ALA A 535 7.28 -23.65 7.41
CA ALA A 535 7.36 -24.29 8.72
C ALA A 535 6.77 -23.43 9.85
N ARG A 536 6.76 -22.10 9.70
CA ARG A 536 6.29 -21.21 10.78
C ARG A 536 4.79 -21.28 11.05
N PRO A 537 3.89 -21.24 10.05
CA PRO A 537 2.46 -21.32 10.33
C PRO A 537 2.04 -22.66 10.95
N VAL A 538 2.67 -23.79 10.60
CA VAL A 538 2.37 -25.09 11.24
C VAL A 538 2.81 -25.13 12.71
N ILE A 539 4.00 -24.60 13.02
CA ILE A 539 4.49 -24.51 14.40
C ILE A 539 3.59 -23.56 15.21
N ALA A 540 3.28 -22.39 14.66
CA ALA A 540 2.47 -21.38 15.31
C ALA A 540 1.03 -21.87 15.58
N LYS A 541 0.42 -22.58 14.62
CA LYS A 541 -0.88 -23.23 14.81
C LYS A 541 -0.84 -24.23 15.96
N ALA A 542 0.16 -25.13 15.98
CA ALA A 542 0.30 -26.10 17.05
C ALA A 542 0.55 -25.44 18.43
N MET A 543 1.27 -24.31 18.47
CA MET A 543 1.44 -23.53 19.71
C MET A 543 0.11 -22.96 20.22
N VAL A 544 -0.75 -22.45 19.35
CA VAL A 544 -2.09 -21.95 19.72
C VAL A 544 -2.97 -23.09 20.22
N ASP A 545 -2.92 -24.25 19.57
CA ASP A 545 -3.68 -25.43 19.99
C ASP A 545 -3.22 -25.91 21.37
N VAL A 546 -1.91 -25.97 21.61
CA VAL A 546 -1.35 -26.31 22.93
C VAL A 546 -1.67 -25.25 23.98
N ALA A 547 -1.62 -23.96 23.64
CA ALA A 547 -1.99 -22.87 24.55
C ALA A 547 -3.44 -23.04 25.03
N LYS A 548 -4.35 -23.44 24.14
CA LYS A 548 -5.74 -23.78 24.50
C LYS A 548 -5.84 -25.05 25.35
N GLU A 549 -5.06 -26.09 25.04
CA GLU A 549 -5.02 -27.34 25.82
C GLU A 549 -4.56 -27.11 27.27
N VAL A 550 -3.56 -26.26 27.48
CA VAL A 550 -2.97 -25.99 28.81
C VAL A 550 -3.59 -24.79 29.53
N GLY A 551 -4.44 -24.02 28.85
CA GLY A 551 -5.05 -22.80 29.39
C GLY A 551 -4.05 -21.65 29.57
N ALA A 552 -3.10 -21.49 28.65
CA ALA A 552 -2.12 -20.41 28.68
C ALA A 552 -2.74 -19.09 28.20
N ASP A 553 -2.42 -17.99 28.89
CA ASP A 553 -2.85 -16.63 28.52
C ASP A 553 -1.98 -16.01 27.40
N ALA A 554 -0.76 -16.51 27.21
CA ALA A 554 0.23 -15.94 26.31
C ALA A 554 1.08 -16.99 25.57
N VAL A 555 1.60 -16.62 24.41
CA VAL A 555 2.58 -17.38 23.63
C VAL A 555 3.87 -16.59 23.48
N ALA A 556 5.02 -17.28 23.50
CA ALA A 556 6.33 -16.64 23.40
C ALA A 556 7.14 -17.20 22.23
N HIS A 557 7.92 -16.34 21.55
CA HIS A 557 8.83 -16.77 20.50
C HIS A 557 10.20 -16.06 20.58
N GLY A 558 11.24 -16.74 20.10
CA GLY A 558 12.64 -16.29 20.19
C GLY A 558 13.18 -15.58 18.94
N CYS A 559 12.32 -15.00 18.11
CA CYS A 559 12.76 -14.36 16.85
C CYS A 559 13.46 -13.02 17.12
N THR A 560 14.58 -12.75 16.44
CA THR A 560 15.29 -11.46 16.51
C THR A 560 14.59 -10.39 15.67
N GLY A 561 14.69 -9.11 16.03
CA GLY A 561 14.19 -7.98 15.21
C GLY A 561 15.12 -7.51 14.07
N LYS A 562 16.07 -8.34 13.60
CA LYS A 562 17.08 -7.98 12.56
C LYS A 562 17.28 -9.06 11.50
N GLY A 563 17.43 -10.32 11.93
CA GLY A 563 17.16 -11.45 11.07
C GLY A 563 15.74 -11.29 10.52
N ASN A 564 15.45 -11.79 9.33
CA ASN A 564 14.16 -11.61 8.68
C ASN A 564 13.01 -11.58 9.70
N ASP A 565 12.51 -10.36 9.97
CA ASP A 565 11.38 -10.12 10.87
C ASP A 565 10.14 -10.87 10.38
N GLN A 566 10.20 -11.46 9.18
CA GLN A 566 9.35 -12.53 8.71
C GLN A 566 9.14 -13.68 9.68
N ALA A 567 10.11 -14.15 10.46
CA ALA A 567 9.80 -15.23 11.42
C ALA A 567 8.86 -14.72 12.52
N CYS A 568 9.13 -13.52 13.06
CA CYS A 568 8.25 -12.84 14.02
C CYS A 568 6.88 -12.55 13.40
N VAL A 569 6.84 -11.89 12.24
CA VAL A 569 5.62 -11.61 11.48
C VAL A 569 4.85 -12.91 11.17
N ARG A 570 5.50 -14.00 10.76
CA ARG A 570 4.85 -15.30 10.48
C ARG A 570 4.22 -15.91 11.73
N PHE A 571 4.93 -15.90 12.86
CA PHE A 571 4.41 -16.39 14.14
C PHE A 571 3.27 -15.51 14.63
N GLU A 572 3.51 -14.21 14.80
CA GLU A 572 2.55 -13.26 15.33
C GLU A 572 1.30 -13.13 14.46
N LEU A 573 1.43 -13.03 13.13
CA LEU A 573 0.26 -13.01 12.25
C LEU A 573 -0.56 -14.30 12.33
N THR A 574 0.10 -15.46 12.50
CA THR A 574 -0.60 -16.72 12.72
C THR A 574 -1.33 -16.73 14.06
N PHE A 575 -0.68 -16.25 15.13
CA PHE A 575 -1.31 -16.11 16.45
C PHE A 575 -2.54 -15.20 16.36
N PHE A 576 -2.42 -14.03 15.73
CA PHE A 576 -3.54 -13.11 15.55
C PHE A 576 -4.67 -13.67 14.69
N ALA A 577 -4.35 -14.49 13.69
CA ALA A 577 -5.35 -15.13 12.84
C ALA A 577 -6.11 -16.25 13.56
N LEU A 578 -5.45 -17.03 14.41
CA LEU A 578 -6.02 -18.22 15.05
C LEU A 578 -6.59 -17.97 16.45
N ASP A 579 -5.98 -17.07 17.21
CA ASP A 579 -6.47 -16.63 18.52
C ASP A 579 -5.95 -15.21 18.87
N PRO A 580 -6.68 -14.15 18.50
CA PRO A 580 -6.27 -12.77 18.76
C PRO A 580 -6.33 -12.37 20.23
N LYS A 581 -6.77 -13.26 21.14
CA LYS A 581 -6.81 -12.98 22.58
C LYS A 581 -5.51 -13.35 23.31
N LEU A 582 -4.66 -14.18 22.69
CA LEU A 582 -3.39 -14.58 23.27
C LEU A 582 -2.42 -13.41 23.26
N ASP A 583 -1.83 -13.09 24.41
CA ASP A 583 -0.74 -12.14 24.49
C ASP A 583 0.52 -12.73 23.85
N VAL A 584 1.30 -11.91 23.14
CA VAL A 584 2.55 -12.33 22.51
C VAL A 584 3.73 -11.76 23.30
N VAL A 585 4.60 -12.64 23.78
CA VAL A 585 5.84 -12.27 24.46
C VAL A 585 7.02 -12.44 23.51
N ALA A 586 7.75 -11.37 23.22
CA ALA A 586 8.91 -11.39 22.32
C ALA A 586 10.18 -10.88 23.04
N PRO A 587 10.93 -11.75 23.77
CA PRO A 587 12.05 -11.34 24.61
C PRO A 587 13.14 -10.55 23.87
N TRP A 588 13.46 -10.89 22.62
CA TRP A 588 14.46 -10.17 21.83
C TRP A 588 14.06 -8.73 21.44
N ARG A 589 12.77 -8.40 21.52
CA ARG A 589 12.23 -7.07 21.25
C ARG A 589 12.01 -6.26 22.53
N GLU A 590 11.72 -6.95 23.63
CA GLU A 590 11.35 -6.34 24.91
C GLU A 590 12.50 -6.25 25.91
N TRP A 591 13.48 -7.16 25.86
CA TRP A 591 14.56 -7.25 26.84
C TRP A 591 15.84 -6.58 26.34
N ASP A 592 16.75 -6.26 27.26
CA ASP A 592 18.07 -5.68 26.97
C ASP A 592 19.09 -6.72 26.44
N ILE A 593 18.69 -7.56 25.48
CA ILE A 593 19.58 -8.52 24.80
C ILE A 593 19.80 -8.04 23.36
N ARG A 594 21.01 -7.55 23.05
CA ARG A 594 21.31 -6.94 21.74
C ARG A 594 22.03 -7.89 20.78
N GLY A 595 22.54 -9.00 21.28
CA GLY A 595 23.31 -9.98 20.50
C GLY A 595 23.47 -11.33 21.18
N ARG A 596 24.20 -12.22 20.50
CA ARG A 596 24.46 -13.60 20.97
C ARG A 596 25.32 -13.60 22.25
N GLU A 597 26.24 -12.66 22.36
CA GLU A 597 27.13 -12.48 23.51
C GLU A 597 26.32 -12.16 24.78
N ASP A 598 25.38 -11.21 24.68
CA ASP A 598 24.49 -10.83 25.78
C ASP A 598 23.62 -12.01 26.23
N ALA A 599 23.12 -12.82 25.28
CA ALA A 599 22.34 -14.02 25.59
C ALA A 599 23.18 -15.11 26.30
N ILE A 600 24.45 -15.28 25.92
CA ILE A 600 25.37 -16.19 26.59
C ILE A 600 25.69 -15.70 28.02
N GLU A 601 25.90 -14.40 28.19
CA GLU A 601 26.14 -13.80 29.51
C GLU A 601 24.91 -13.93 30.41
N TYR A 602 23.72 -13.69 29.86
CA TYR A 602 22.45 -13.90 30.53
C TYR A 602 22.29 -15.37 30.98
N ALA A 603 22.58 -16.33 30.09
CA ALA A 603 22.51 -17.75 30.41
C ALA A 603 23.49 -18.15 31.52
N LYS A 604 24.73 -17.64 31.49
CA LYS A 604 25.73 -17.86 32.55
C LYS A 604 25.28 -17.28 33.89
N LYS A 605 24.72 -16.06 33.89
CA LYS A 605 24.23 -15.40 35.10
C LYS A 605 23.13 -16.19 35.79
N HIS A 606 22.28 -16.89 35.02
CA HIS A 606 21.14 -17.65 35.52
C HIS A 606 21.38 -19.17 35.54
N ASN A 607 22.65 -19.62 35.40
CA ASN A 607 23.04 -21.03 35.40
C ASN A 607 22.28 -21.92 34.39
N VAL A 608 21.83 -21.35 33.26
CA VAL A 608 21.15 -22.11 32.21
C VAL A 608 22.21 -22.91 31.43
N PRO A 609 22.06 -24.25 31.31
CA PRO A 609 23.01 -25.10 30.61
C PRO A 609 22.94 -24.84 29.09
N VAL A 610 23.87 -24.03 28.58
CA VAL A 610 24.03 -23.78 27.13
C VAL A 610 25.29 -24.50 26.64
N PRO A 611 25.18 -25.40 25.65
CA PRO A 611 26.35 -26.02 25.01
C PRO A 611 27.05 -25.01 24.11
N VAL A 612 27.78 -24.06 24.69
CA VAL A 612 28.51 -23.03 23.92
C VAL A 612 29.78 -23.63 23.34
N THR A 613 29.66 -24.40 22.26
CA THR A 613 30.83 -24.72 21.43
C THR A 613 31.03 -23.60 20.42
N LYS A 614 32.18 -22.91 20.46
CA LYS A 614 32.63 -21.92 19.46
C LYS A 614 32.74 -22.47 18.02
N LYS A 615 32.30 -23.70 17.75
CA LYS A 615 32.54 -24.44 16.50
C LYS A 615 31.53 -24.15 15.39
N SER A 616 30.30 -23.74 15.70
CA SER A 616 29.32 -23.40 14.66
C SER A 616 29.16 -21.88 14.56
N ILE A 617 29.80 -21.33 13.53
CA ILE A 617 29.80 -19.91 13.16
C ILE A 617 28.50 -19.50 12.45
N TYR A 618 27.85 -20.43 11.73
CA TYR A 618 26.61 -20.17 10.99
C TYR A 618 25.35 -20.32 11.86
N SER A 619 24.38 -19.45 11.60
CA SER A 619 22.99 -19.61 12.01
C SER A 619 22.28 -20.55 11.04
N ARG A 620 21.60 -21.57 11.57
CA ARG A 620 20.97 -22.63 10.78
C ARG A 620 19.53 -22.87 11.20
N ASP A 621 18.69 -23.15 10.21
CA ASP A 621 17.30 -23.52 10.42
C ASP A 621 16.94 -24.67 9.49
N GLY A 622 16.77 -25.85 10.09
CA GLY A 622 16.54 -27.11 9.40
C GLY A 622 15.14 -27.65 9.65
N ASN A 623 14.54 -28.18 8.60
CA ASN A 623 13.30 -28.95 8.67
C ASN A 623 13.31 -30.02 7.57
N LEU A 624 12.23 -30.80 7.46
CA LEU A 624 12.18 -31.88 6.48
C LEU A 624 12.26 -31.40 5.02
N TRP A 625 11.89 -30.15 4.73
CA TRP A 625 11.93 -29.61 3.38
C TRP A 625 13.31 -29.08 3.01
N HIS A 626 13.96 -28.35 3.92
CA HIS A 626 15.23 -27.69 3.61
C HIS A 626 16.13 -27.45 4.84
N LEU A 627 17.36 -26.99 4.58
CA LEU A 627 18.24 -26.38 5.58
C LEU A 627 18.72 -25.02 5.05
N SER A 628 18.56 -23.96 5.85
CA SER A 628 19.11 -22.64 5.55
C SER A 628 20.36 -22.34 6.37
N HIS A 629 21.30 -21.60 5.77
CA HIS A 629 22.52 -21.11 6.40
C HIS A 629 22.63 -19.60 6.23
N GLU A 630 22.87 -18.89 7.33
CA GLU A 630 23.05 -17.43 7.37
C GLU A 630 24.15 -17.03 8.36
N GLY A 631 24.72 -15.84 8.17
CA GLY A 631 25.68 -15.22 9.09
C GLY A 631 27.15 -15.50 8.78
N ASP A 632 28.02 -14.85 9.57
CA ASP A 632 29.48 -14.91 9.47
C ASP A 632 30.00 -14.59 8.05
N ILE A 633 30.79 -15.47 7.42
CA ILE A 633 31.38 -15.21 6.11
C ILE A 633 30.33 -14.94 5.00
N LEU A 634 29.09 -15.42 5.17
CA LEU A 634 28.03 -15.24 4.19
C LEU A 634 27.45 -13.82 4.18
N GLU A 635 27.67 -13.03 5.24
CA GLU A 635 27.18 -11.65 5.31
C GLU A 635 27.80 -10.76 4.23
N ASP A 636 29.03 -11.06 3.81
CA ASP A 636 29.63 -10.49 2.61
C ASP A 636 29.24 -11.33 1.38
N PRO A 637 28.45 -10.80 0.44
CA PRO A 637 28.06 -11.52 -0.78
C PRO A 637 29.23 -11.91 -1.68
N ALA A 638 30.41 -11.30 -1.51
CA ALA A 638 31.59 -11.63 -2.31
C ALA A 638 32.28 -12.93 -1.86
N ASN A 639 32.00 -13.42 -0.65
CA ASN A 639 32.61 -14.64 -0.14
C ASN A 639 31.91 -15.90 -0.67
N GLU A 640 32.67 -16.87 -1.15
CA GLU A 640 32.12 -18.17 -1.57
C GLU A 640 31.70 -19.02 -0.35
N PRO A 641 30.55 -19.73 -0.42
CA PRO A 641 30.16 -20.66 0.64
C PRO A 641 31.15 -21.82 0.75
N LYS A 642 31.64 -22.09 1.96
CA LYS A 642 32.62 -23.16 2.20
C LYS A 642 31.98 -24.54 2.18
N LYS A 643 32.75 -25.55 1.76
CA LYS A 643 32.30 -26.95 1.66
C LYS A 643 31.82 -27.55 2.99
N ASP A 644 32.41 -27.14 4.11
CA ASP A 644 32.05 -27.59 5.47
C ASP A 644 30.75 -26.98 6.00
N MET A 645 30.17 -26.02 5.28
CA MET A 645 28.89 -25.41 5.62
C MET A 645 27.72 -26.35 5.30
N TYR A 646 27.76 -27.00 4.13
CA TYR A 646 26.71 -27.87 3.62
C TYR A 646 26.59 -29.15 4.46
N MET A 647 25.37 -29.47 4.90
CA MET A 647 25.11 -30.59 5.82
C MET A 647 24.18 -31.65 5.22
N LEU A 648 23.25 -31.24 4.35
CA LEU A 648 22.28 -32.16 3.74
C LEU A 648 22.80 -32.75 2.43
N THR A 649 23.64 -32.02 1.71
CA THR A 649 24.05 -32.34 0.34
C THR A 649 25.56 -32.58 0.26
N VAL A 650 25.95 -33.66 -0.43
CA VAL A 650 27.34 -33.92 -0.81
C VAL A 650 27.77 -32.87 -1.83
N ASP A 651 29.07 -32.55 -1.85
CA ASP A 651 29.58 -31.65 -2.86
C ASP A 651 29.38 -32.22 -4.28
N PRO A 652 28.88 -31.44 -5.25
CA PRO A 652 28.69 -31.92 -6.62
C PRO A 652 29.94 -32.55 -7.24
N GLU A 653 31.15 -32.14 -6.84
CA GLU A 653 32.40 -32.74 -7.29
C GLU A 653 32.60 -34.16 -6.75
N ASP A 654 32.23 -34.38 -5.48
CA ASP A 654 32.34 -35.66 -4.76
C ASP A 654 31.13 -36.59 -4.99
N ALA A 655 30.06 -36.09 -5.61
CA ALA A 655 28.87 -36.86 -5.90
C ALA A 655 29.17 -38.06 -6.82
N PRO A 656 28.38 -39.16 -6.74
CA PRO A 656 28.61 -40.36 -7.53
C PRO A 656 28.80 -40.10 -9.03
N ASN A 657 29.78 -40.77 -9.63
CA ASN A 657 30.04 -40.67 -11.08
C ASN A 657 29.01 -41.44 -11.93
N GLN A 658 28.11 -42.20 -11.31
CA GLN A 658 26.99 -42.87 -12.01
C GLN A 658 25.70 -42.08 -11.77
N PRO A 659 24.96 -41.72 -12.83
CA PRO A 659 23.66 -41.06 -12.68
C PRO A 659 22.63 -42.03 -12.10
N GLU A 660 21.73 -41.50 -11.27
CA GLU A 660 20.60 -42.24 -10.71
C GLU A 660 19.31 -41.78 -11.36
N TYR A 661 18.44 -42.74 -11.73
CA TYR A 661 17.13 -42.45 -12.31
C TYR A 661 16.07 -42.63 -11.25
N VAL A 662 15.20 -41.63 -11.11
CA VAL A 662 14.10 -41.63 -10.14
C VAL A 662 12.80 -41.34 -10.86
N GLU A 663 11.82 -42.22 -10.71
CA GLU A 663 10.45 -41.99 -11.17
C GLU A 663 9.60 -41.42 -10.03
N ILE A 664 8.89 -40.32 -10.29
CA ILE A 664 7.94 -39.71 -9.36
C ILE A 664 6.53 -39.90 -9.92
N GLY A 665 5.67 -40.55 -9.15
CA GLY A 665 4.24 -40.64 -9.45
C GLY A 665 3.47 -39.49 -8.82
N ILE A 666 2.57 -38.88 -9.58
CA ILE A 666 1.81 -37.68 -9.20
C ILE A 666 0.33 -37.92 -9.46
N VAL A 667 -0.52 -37.53 -8.52
CA VAL A 667 -1.99 -37.57 -8.62
C VAL A 667 -2.55 -36.21 -8.27
N SER A 668 -3.31 -35.63 -9.20
CA SER A 668 -3.94 -34.29 -9.07
C SER A 668 -2.96 -33.20 -8.59
N GLY A 669 -1.74 -33.21 -9.14
CA GLY A 669 -0.67 -32.27 -8.83
C GLY A 669 0.13 -32.57 -7.56
N LEU A 670 -0.17 -33.67 -6.84
CA LEU A 670 0.56 -34.07 -5.63
C LEU A 670 1.40 -35.33 -5.83
N PRO A 671 2.66 -35.38 -5.37
CA PRO A 671 3.48 -36.57 -5.45
C PRO A 671 2.97 -37.64 -4.47
N VAL A 672 2.85 -38.87 -4.95
CA VAL A 672 2.31 -40.02 -4.18
C VAL A 672 3.27 -41.21 -4.13
N SER A 673 4.20 -41.34 -5.08
CA SER A 673 5.11 -42.47 -5.16
C SER A 673 6.49 -42.11 -5.69
N VAL A 674 7.48 -42.90 -5.28
CA VAL A 674 8.87 -42.84 -5.76
C VAL A 674 9.26 -44.23 -6.24
N ASN A 675 9.74 -44.34 -7.48
CA ASN A 675 10.11 -45.61 -8.14
C ASN A 675 9.00 -46.68 -8.05
N GLY A 676 7.74 -46.26 -8.22
CA GLY A 676 6.56 -47.13 -8.15
C GLY A 676 6.12 -47.52 -6.73
N LYS A 677 6.83 -47.10 -5.68
CA LYS A 677 6.45 -47.35 -4.28
C LYS A 677 5.64 -46.18 -3.72
N GLU A 678 4.40 -46.44 -3.31
CA GLU A 678 3.57 -45.44 -2.61
C GLU A 678 4.10 -45.19 -1.19
N LEU A 679 4.18 -43.92 -0.81
CA LEU A 679 4.77 -43.47 0.45
C LEU A 679 3.91 -42.37 1.07
N SER A 680 3.96 -42.25 2.40
CA SER A 680 3.38 -41.09 3.07
C SER A 680 4.14 -39.80 2.69
N PRO A 681 3.50 -38.62 2.73
CA PRO A 681 4.13 -37.35 2.37
C PRO A 681 5.52 -37.14 3.02
N ALA A 682 5.64 -37.34 4.33
CA ALA A 682 6.93 -37.16 5.02
C ALA A 682 7.96 -38.23 4.62
N SER A 683 7.54 -39.50 4.48
CA SER A 683 8.44 -40.58 4.07
C SER A 683 8.96 -40.38 2.64
N LEU A 684 8.10 -39.93 1.74
CA LEU A 684 8.41 -39.60 0.36
C LEU A 684 9.50 -38.53 0.28
N LEU A 685 9.29 -37.42 0.99
CA LEU A 685 10.26 -36.33 1.04
C LEU A 685 11.58 -36.75 1.69
N THR A 686 11.53 -37.57 2.74
CA THR A 686 12.72 -38.13 3.40
C THR A 686 13.56 -38.96 2.42
N GLU A 687 12.92 -39.86 1.66
CA GLU A 687 13.59 -40.71 0.68
C GLU A 687 14.23 -39.86 -0.43
N LEU A 688 13.52 -38.85 -0.94
CA LEU A 688 14.06 -37.94 -1.94
C LEU A 688 15.18 -37.05 -1.42
N ASN A 689 15.15 -36.63 -0.16
CA ASN A 689 16.26 -35.89 0.45
C ASN A 689 17.52 -36.75 0.55
N GLN A 690 17.39 -38.04 0.87
CA GLN A 690 18.54 -38.95 0.90
C GLN A 690 19.11 -39.14 -0.50
N ILE A 691 18.27 -39.39 -1.50
CA ILE A 691 18.70 -39.58 -2.88
C ILE A 691 19.34 -38.28 -3.42
N GLY A 692 18.63 -37.15 -3.32
CA GLY A 692 19.11 -35.86 -3.79
C GLY A 692 20.37 -35.37 -3.05
N GLY A 693 20.45 -35.63 -1.74
CA GLY A 693 21.62 -35.30 -0.92
C GLY A 693 22.87 -36.02 -1.38
N ARG A 694 22.80 -37.33 -1.72
CA ARG A 694 23.94 -38.09 -2.28
C ARG A 694 24.45 -37.52 -3.59
N HIS A 695 23.58 -36.95 -4.42
CA HIS A 695 23.92 -36.37 -5.72
C HIS A 695 24.21 -34.86 -5.67
N GLY A 696 24.19 -34.23 -4.48
CA GLY A 696 24.47 -32.81 -4.33
C GLY A 696 23.38 -31.87 -4.87
N ILE A 697 22.14 -32.35 -4.96
CA ILE A 697 21.01 -31.62 -5.57
C ILE A 697 20.48 -30.53 -4.64
N GLY A 698 20.06 -29.39 -5.21
CA GLY A 698 19.24 -28.41 -4.51
C GLY A 698 19.99 -27.41 -3.64
N ARG A 699 21.26 -27.13 -3.96
CA ARG A 699 22.02 -26.01 -3.37
C ARG A 699 21.64 -24.69 -4.06
N VAL A 700 21.21 -23.70 -3.27
CA VAL A 700 20.81 -22.38 -3.76
C VAL A 700 21.52 -21.29 -2.95
N ASP A 701 22.23 -20.38 -3.63
CA ASP A 701 22.78 -19.15 -3.06
C ASP A 701 22.06 -17.94 -3.65
N MET A 702 21.55 -17.07 -2.79
CA MET A 702 20.85 -15.85 -3.19
C MET A 702 20.93 -14.73 -2.16
N VAL A 703 20.78 -13.52 -2.67
CA VAL A 703 20.48 -12.33 -1.87
C VAL A 703 18.98 -12.06 -1.99
N GLU A 704 18.25 -12.33 -0.91
CA GLU A 704 16.80 -12.15 -0.82
C GLU A 704 16.41 -10.73 -0.39
N ASN A 705 15.23 -10.28 -0.83
CA ASN A 705 14.58 -9.09 -0.28
C ASN A 705 13.69 -9.46 0.90
N ARG A 706 14.01 -8.94 2.08
CA ARG A 706 13.24 -9.14 3.31
C ARG A 706 12.03 -8.22 3.34
N LEU A 707 10.95 -8.68 3.98
CA LEU A 707 9.70 -7.91 4.10
C LEU A 707 9.91 -6.55 4.79
N VAL A 708 10.84 -6.50 5.74
CA VAL A 708 11.20 -5.28 6.47
C VAL A 708 12.13 -4.33 5.68
N GLY A 709 12.30 -4.54 4.37
CA GLY A 709 12.98 -3.63 3.46
C GLY A 709 14.51 -3.78 3.39
N MET A 710 15.09 -4.75 4.09
CA MET A 710 16.53 -5.04 4.01
C MET A 710 16.83 -6.19 3.05
N LYS A 711 18.05 -6.25 2.51
CA LYS A 711 18.54 -7.42 1.78
C LYS A 711 19.32 -8.33 2.72
N SER A 712 19.25 -9.63 2.49
CA SER A 712 20.06 -10.61 3.23
C SER A 712 20.50 -11.72 2.30
N ARG A 713 21.70 -12.26 2.53
CA ARG A 713 22.20 -13.41 1.80
C ARG A 713 21.91 -14.68 2.59
N GLY A 714 21.27 -15.64 1.94
CA GLY A 714 20.99 -16.95 2.49
C GLY A 714 21.43 -18.03 1.53
N VAL A 715 22.01 -19.10 2.08
CA VAL A 715 22.32 -20.32 1.32
C VAL A 715 21.40 -21.44 1.79
N TYR A 716 20.74 -22.11 0.85
CA TYR A 716 19.71 -23.10 1.12
C TYR A 716 20.08 -24.46 0.51
N GLU A 717 19.74 -25.53 1.21
CA GLU A 717 19.83 -26.92 0.76
C GLU A 717 18.43 -27.52 0.75
N THR A 718 17.86 -27.74 -0.45
CA THR A 718 16.49 -28.27 -0.63
C THR A 718 16.48 -29.45 -1.61
N PRO A 719 17.12 -30.60 -1.30
CA PRO A 719 17.37 -31.67 -2.26
C PRO A 719 16.07 -32.32 -2.78
N GLY A 720 15.24 -32.86 -1.88
CA GLY A 720 13.99 -33.52 -2.25
C GLY A 720 12.99 -32.55 -2.86
N GLY A 721 12.92 -31.32 -2.33
CA GLY A 721 12.05 -30.28 -2.88
C GLY A 721 12.42 -29.88 -4.32
N THR A 722 13.72 -29.79 -4.64
CA THR A 722 14.18 -29.50 -6.02
C THR A 722 13.77 -30.59 -7.00
N ILE A 723 13.87 -31.86 -6.58
CA ILE A 723 13.46 -33.02 -7.39
C ILE A 723 11.94 -32.98 -7.61
N LEU A 724 11.16 -32.73 -6.55
CA LEU A 724 9.71 -32.66 -6.64
C LEU A 724 9.22 -31.50 -7.51
N PHE A 725 9.79 -30.32 -7.36
CA PHE A 725 9.47 -29.16 -8.19
C PHE A 725 9.72 -29.45 -9.67
N ALA A 726 10.87 -30.06 -9.99
CA ALA A 726 11.17 -30.47 -11.35
C ALA A 726 10.16 -31.49 -11.89
N ALA A 727 9.72 -32.46 -11.07
CA ALA A 727 8.73 -33.45 -11.52
C ALA A 727 7.34 -32.83 -11.77
N VAL A 728 6.84 -32.00 -10.86
CA VAL A 728 5.49 -31.43 -10.93
C VAL A 728 5.32 -30.47 -12.10
N LEU A 729 6.24 -29.52 -12.26
CA LEU A 729 6.19 -28.54 -13.36
C LEU A 729 6.20 -29.22 -14.73
N GLU A 730 6.89 -30.34 -14.83
CA GLU A 730 7.05 -31.07 -16.07
C GLU A 730 5.82 -31.89 -16.42
N LEU A 731 5.11 -32.42 -15.42
CA LEU A 731 3.83 -33.07 -15.65
C LEU A 731 2.73 -32.05 -15.99
N GLU A 732 2.79 -30.85 -15.42
CA GLU A 732 1.88 -29.76 -15.74
C GLU A 732 1.98 -29.35 -17.22
N SER A 733 3.20 -29.30 -17.77
CA SER A 733 3.41 -29.01 -19.20
C SER A 733 2.71 -30.01 -20.14
N LEU A 734 2.44 -31.23 -19.67
CA LEU A 734 1.78 -32.28 -20.43
C LEU A 734 0.25 -32.26 -20.25
N THR A 735 -0.25 -31.74 -19.13
CA THR A 735 -1.65 -31.93 -18.67
C THR A 735 -2.47 -30.64 -18.60
N LEU A 736 -1.83 -29.46 -18.61
CA LEU A 736 -2.50 -28.15 -18.58
C LEU A 736 -2.48 -27.49 -19.95
N ASP A 737 -3.55 -26.75 -20.29
CA ASP A 737 -3.58 -25.93 -21.50
C ASP A 737 -2.76 -24.65 -21.34
N ARG A 738 -2.43 -24.01 -22.47
CA ARG A 738 -1.53 -22.85 -22.51
C ARG A 738 -2.00 -21.68 -21.65
N GLU A 739 -3.29 -21.33 -21.69
CA GLU A 739 -3.79 -20.14 -20.98
C GLU A 739 -3.86 -20.41 -19.47
N THR A 740 -4.33 -21.60 -19.09
CA THR A 740 -4.34 -22.02 -17.68
C THR A 740 -2.94 -22.02 -17.08
N MET A 741 -1.94 -22.55 -17.80
CA MET A 741 -0.55 -22.56 -17.34
C MET A 741 0.01 -21.13 -17.16
N GLN A 742 -0.23 -20.23 -18.11
CA GLN A 742 0.21 -18.83 -18.01
C GLN A 742 -0.41 -18.08 -16.82
N VAL A 743 -1.71 -18.29 -16.56
CA VAL A 743 -2.39 -17.69 -15.40
C VAL A 743 -1.88 -18.30 -14.09
N LYS A 744 -1.70 -19.63 -14.05
CA LYS A 744 -1.13 -20.34 -12.90
C LYS A 744 0.22 -19.76 -12.52
N ASP A 745 1.13 -19.58 -13.46
CA ASP A 745 2.47 -19.04 -13.22
C ASP A 745 2.41 -17.61 -12.65
N SER A 746 1.50 -16.76 -13.16
CA SER A 746 1.31 -15.42 -12.61
C SER A 746 0.82 -15.44 -11.17
N LEU A 747 -0.09 -16.36 -10.83
CA LEU A 747 -0.64 -16.50 -9.48
C LEU A 747 0.34 -17.17 -8.52
N ALA A 748 1.21 -18.05 -9.01
CA ALA A 748 2.27 -18.72 -8.24
C ALA A 748 3.24 -17.71 -7.61
N LEU A 749 3.57 -16.62 -8.33
CA LEU A 749 4.38 -15.53 -7.80
C LEU A 749 3.69 -14.86 -6.60
N LYS A 750 2.41 -14.51 -6.74
CA LYS A 750 1.67 -13.88 -5.65
C LYS A 750 1.49 -14.82 -4.46
N TYR A 751 1.28 -16.11 -4.73
CA TYR A 751 1.20 -17.15 -3.71
C TYR A 751 2.51 -17.21 -2.91
N ALA A 752 3.65 -17.23 -3.59
CA ALA A 752 4.97 -17.26 -2.95
C ALA A 752 5.22 -16.02 -2.06
N GLU A 753 4.83 -14.83 -2.52
CA GLU A 753 4.90 -13.60 -1.73
C GLU A 753 4.08 -13.66 -0.45
N LEU A 754 2.84 -14.16 -0.50
CA LEU A 754 1.96 -14.27 0.67
C LEU A 754 2.55 -15.22 1.71
N VAL A 755 3.03 -16.39 1.28
CA VAL A 755 3.68 -17.37 2.16
C VAL A 755 4.96 -16.77 2.77
N TYR A 756 5.78 -16.11 1.97
CA TYR A 756 7.00 -15.46 2.44
C TYR A 756 6.69 -14.34 3.44
N ALA A 757 5.65 -13.55 3.23
CA ALA A 757 5.20 -12.48 4.11
C ALA A 757 4.50 -12.98 5.40
N GLY A 758 4.31 -14.29 5.57
CA GLY A 758 3.64 -14.87 6.75
C GLY A 758 2.13 -14.75 6.74
N ARG A 759 1.54 -14.48 5.58
CA ARG A 759 0.11 -14.39 5.33
C ARG A 759 -0.46 -15.75 4.94
N TRP A 760 -0.12 -16.78 5.72
CA TRP A 760 -0.63 -18.13 5.48
C TRP A 760 -2.14 -18.15 5.66
N PHE A 761 -2.68 -17.63 6.76
CA PHE A 761 -4.13 -17.68 7.05
C PHE A 761 -4.94 -16.54 6.38
N ASP A 762 -4.41 -15.92 5.32
CA ASP A 762 -5.13 -14.87 4.58
C ASP A 762 -6.16 -15.47 3.60
N PRO A 763 -7.37 -14.88 3.48
CA PRO A 763 -8.42 -15.36 2.56
C PRO A 763 -7.98 -15.40 1.09
N LEU A 764 -7.05 -14.51 0.70
CA LEU A 764 -6.51 -14.51 -0.66
C LEU A 764 -5.70 -15.78 -0.93
N ARG A 765 -4.84 -16.21 0.00
CA ARG A 765 -4.05 -17.44 -0.16
C ARG A 765 -4.97 -18.66 -0.22
N GLU A 766 -6.01 -18.72 0.62
CA GLU A 766 -7.05 -19.78 0.56
C GLU A 766 -7.77 -19.85 -0.79
N SER A 767 -8.11 -18.69 -1.32
CA SER A 767 -8.75 -18.60 -2.63
C SER A 767 -7.82 -19.06 -3.76
N LEU A 768 -6.52 -18.74 -3.66
CA LEU A 768 -5.51 -19.23 -4.60
C LEU A 768 -5.33 -20.74 -4.49
N ASP A 769 -5.30 -21.31 -3.29
CA ASP A 769 -5.22 -22.76 -3.09
C ASP A 769 -6.39 -23.49 -3.75
N ALA A 770 -7.61 -22.99 -3.56
CA ALA A 770 -8.81 -23.56 -4.19
C ALA A 770 -8.73 -23.49 -5.72
N PHE A 771 -8.18 -22.41 -6.28
CA PHE A 771 -7.91 -22.29 -7.71
C PHE A 771 -6.89 -23.33 -8.17
N MET A 772 -5.74 -23.42 -7.49
CA MET A 772 -4.66 -24.36 -7.82
C MET A 772 -5.14 -25.81 -7.78
N GLU A 773 -5.86 -26.21 -6.72
CA GLU A 773 -6.44 -27.54 -6.59
C GLU A 773 -7.40 -27.87 -7.74
N ASN A 774 -8.21 -26.90 -8.17
CA ASN A 774 -9.17 -27.12 -9.24
C ASN A 774 -8.50 -27.33 -10.60
N ILE A 775 -7.48 -26.55 -10.93
CA ILE A 775 -6.80 -26.64 -12.24
C ILE A 775 -5.90 -27.88 -12.33
N THR A 776 -5.31 -28.35 -11.23
CA THR A 776 -4.40 -29.50 -11.26
C THR A 776 -5.10 -30.85 -11.12
N LYS A 777 -6.44 -30.92 -11.18
CA LYS A 777 -7.20 -32.19 -11.08
C LYS A 777 -6.76 -33.23 -12.11
N THR A 778 -6.44 -32.79 -13.32
CA THR A 778 -5.97 -33.63 -14.44
C THR A 778 -4.47 -33.89 -14.44
N THR A 779 -3.71 -33.24 -13.54
CA THR A 779 -2.25 -33.40 -13.42
C THR A 779 -1.92 -34.71 -12.69
N THR A 780 -2.16 -35.84 -13.36
CA THR A 780 -1.94 -37.19 -12.86
C THR A 780 -1.07 -37.97 -13.85
N GLY A 781 -0.04 -38.66 -13.38
CA GLY A 781 0.93 -39.35 -14.24
C GLY A 781 2.25 -39.66 -13.54
N SER A 782 3.30 -39.91 -14.31
CA SER A 782 4.65 -40.13 -13.81
C SER A 782 5.70 -39.34 -14.58
N VAL A 783 6.76 -38.92 -13.88
CA VAL A 783 7.92 -38.23 -14.46
C VAL A 783 9.19 -38.92 -14.00
N THR A 784 10.06 -39.27 -14.93
CA THR A 784 11.38 -39.86 -14.64
C THR A 784 12.45 -38.78 -14.75
N LEU A 785 13.26 -38.67 -13.71
CA LEU A 785 14.33 -37.70 -13.55
C LEU A 785 15.67 -38.42 -13.46
N LYS A 786 16.69 -37.88 -14.11
CA LYS A 786 18.08 -38.28 -14.00
C LYS A 786 18.81 -37.30 -13.09
N LEU A 787 19.36 -37.82 -11.99
CA LEU A 787 20.12 -37.07 -11.00
C LEU A 787 21.61 -37.30 -11.23
N TYR A 788 22.36 -36.22 -11.37
CA TYR A 788 23.80 -36.31 -11.61
C TYR A 788 24.52 -35.03 -11.18
N LYS A 789 25.45 -35.15 -10.22
CA LYS A 789 26.38 -34.08 -9.80
C LYS A 789 25.75 -32.68 -9.70
N GLY A 790 24.77 -32.54 -8.83
CA GLY A 790 24.06 -31.28 -8.59
C GLY A 790 22.95 -30.94 -9.59
N SER A 791 22.81 -31.71 -10.68
CA SER A 791 21.80 -31.47 -11.72
C SER A 791 20.64 -32.46 -11.67
N VAL A 792 19.45 -31.96 -11.98
CA VAL A 792 18.23 -32.73 -12.21
C VAL A 792 17.85 -32.55 -13.69
N THR A 793 17.78 -33.64 -14.44
CA THR A 793 17.40 -33.63 -15.86
C THR A 793 16.20 -34.52 -16.08
N VAL A 794 15.17 -34.02 -16.76
CA VAL A 794 13.96 -34.80 -17.02
C VAL A 794 14.18 -35.70 -18.23
N THR A 795 13.89 -37.00 -18.07
CA THR A 795 14.14 -38.00 -19.14
C THR A 795 12.86 -38.47 -19.81
N SER A 796 11.77 -38.60 -19.05
CA SER A 796 10.48 -39.04 -19.58
C SER A 796 9.33 -38.52 -18.73
N ARG A 797 8.17 -38.36 -19.37
CA ARG A 797 6.90 -37.91 -18.76
C ARG A 797 5.80 -38.77 -19.36
N SER A 798 4.84 -39.20 -18.54
CA SER A 798 3.69 -39.99 -18.99
C SER A 798 2.45 -39.58 -18.22
N SER A 799 1.32 -39.44 -18.90
CA SER A 799 0.04 -39.12 -18.27
C SER A 799 -1.13 -39.71 -19.06
N PRO A 800 -2.13 -40.31 -18.38
CA PRO A 800 -3.40 -40.67 -19.01
C PRO A 800 -4.22 -39.44 -19.45
N PHE A 801 -3.92 -38.24 -18.95
CA PHE A 801 -4.59 -36.98 -19.28
C PHE A 801 -3.70 -36.06 -20.14
N SER A 802 -2.79 -36.65 -20.91
CA SER A 802 -1.89 -35.89 -21.79
C SER A 802 -2.67 -35.10 -22.84
N LEU A 803 -2.44 -33.78 -22.88
CA LEU A 803 -2.88 -32.90 -23.97
C LEU A 803 -1.93 -32.94 -25.17
N TYR A 804 -0.73 -33.51 -24.98
CA TYR A 804 0.19 -33.76 -26.07
C TYR A 804 -0.29 -34.92 -26.95
N ARG A 805 -0.42 -34.63 -28.24
CA ARG A 805 -0.96 -35.51 -29.29
C ARG A 805 0.06 -35.61 -30.42
N GLN A 806 0.78 -36.72 -30.49
CA GLN A 806 1.86 -36.93 -31.48
C GLN A 806 1.34 -36.88 -32.92
N ASP A 807 0.13 -37.34 -33.16
CA ASP A 807 -0.55 -37.34 -34.46
C ASP A 807 -0.95 -35.94 -34.96
N ILE A 808 -0.98 -34.93 -34.08
CA ILE A 808 -1.17 -33.51 -34.45
C ILE A 808 0.18 -32.80 -34.59
N SER A 809 1.17 -33.13 -33.74
CA SER A 809 2.45 -32.43 -33.68
C SER A 809 3.52 -32.98 -34.62
N SER A 810 3.33 -34.16 -35.20
CA SER A 810 4.29 -34.77 -36.13
C SER A 810 4.40 -33.96 -37.42
N PHE A 811 5.62 -33.93 -37.99
CA PHE A 811 5.86 -33.38 -39.34
C PHE A 811 5.51 -34.39 -40.45
N GLU A 812 5.24 -35.63 -40.09
CA GLU A 812 4.75 -36.66 -41.02
C GLU A 812 3.24 -36.45 -41.27
N SER A 813 2.74 -36.91 -42.42
CA SER A 813 1.37 -36.64 -42.90
C SER A 813 0.29 -37.01 -41.88
N GLY A 814 -0.17 -36.02 -41.12
CA GLY A 814 -1.28 -36.13 -40.18
C GLY A 814 -2.56 -35.56 -40.78
N ASP A 815 -3.64 -36.36 -40.81
CA ASP A 815 -4.93 -35.98 -41.40
C ASP A 815 -5.75 -35.00 -40.53
N ILE A 816 -5.27 -34.66 -39.34
CA ILE A 816 -6.06 -33.98 -38.29
C ILE A 816 -5.83 -32.46 -38.26
N TYR A 817 -4.65 -31.98 -38.67
CA TYR A 817 -4.31 -30.55 -38.66
C TYR A 817 -4.15 -30.00 -40.08
N ASP A 818 -5.04 -29.10 -40.48
CA ASP A 818 -4.92 -28.41 -41.76
C ASP A 818 -3.93 -27.24 -41.67
N GLN A 819 -2.79 -27.38 -42.37
CA GLN A 819 -1.75 -26.35 -42.40
C GLN A 819 -2.22 -25.06 -43.09
N ALA A 820 -3.25 -25.10 -43.95
CA ALA A 820 -3.77 -23.93 -44.65
C ALA A 820 -4.41 -22.90 -43.69
N ASP A 821 -5.00 -23.37 -42.57
CA ASP A 821 -5.66 -22.51 -41.57
C ASP A 821 -4.69 -21.54 -40.89
N ALA A 822 -3.41 -21.92 -40.78
CA ALA A 822 -2.37 -21.08 -40.18
C ALA A 822 -2.24 -19.72 -40.89
N ALA A 823 -2.43 -19.66 -42.21
CA ALA A 823 -2.35 -18.41 -42.96
C ALA A 823 -3.48 -17.43 -42.57
N GLY A 824 -4.69 -17.95 -42.32
CA GLY A 824 -5.82 -17.15 -41.82
C GLY A 824 -5.56 -16.66 -40.40
N PHE A 825 -5.15 -17.56 -39.52
CA PHE A 825 -4.83 -17.25 -38.13
C PHE A 825 -3.74 -16.17 -38.00
N ILE A 826 -2.60 -16.31 -38.69
CA ILE A 826 -1.49 -15.35 -38.63
C ILE A 826 -1.93 -13.95 -39.09
N ARG A 827 -2.76 -13.88 -40.15
CA ARG A 827 -3.27 -12.60 -40.65
C ARG A 827 -4.16 -11.89 -39.63
N LEU A 828 -5.03 -12.63 -38.93
CA LEU A 828 -5.95 -12.07 -37.94
C LEU A 828 -5.23 -11.76 -36.62
N TYR A 829 -4.45 -12.71 -36.10
CA TYR A 829 -3.72 -12.55 -34.84
C TYR A 829 -2.65 -11.45 -34.93
N GLY A 830 -1.96 -11.34 -36.07
CA GLY A 830 -0.95 -10.31 -36.32
C GLY A 830 -1.52 -8.94 -36.73
N LEU A 831 -2.84 -8.81 -36.90
CA LEU A 831 -3.46 -7.57 -37.39
C LEU A 831 -3.11 -6.34 -36.55
N PRO A 832 -3.15 -6.36 -35.19
CA PRO A 832 -2.79 -5.18 -34.39
C PRO A 832 -1.33 -4.74 -34.62
N MET A 833 -0.42 -5.70 -34.81
CA MET A 833 1.00 -5.40 -35.10
C MET A 833 1.15 -4.76 -36.48
N ARG A 834 0.40 -5.24 -37.47
CA ARG A 834 0.37 -4.66 -38.82
C ARG A 834 -0.17 -3.24 -38.81
N VAL A 835 -1.25 -2.97 -38.08
CA VAL A 835 -1.84 -1.63 -37.94
C VAL A 835 -0.87 -0.67 -37.28
N ARG A 836 -0.17 -1.09 -36.21
CA ARG A 836 0.87 -0.27 -35.59
C ARG A 836 2.01 0.05 -36.57
N ALA A 837 2.48 -0.96 -37.30
CA ALA A 837 3.54 -0.75 -38.29
C ALA A 837 3.09 0.11 -39.49
N MET A 838 1.81 0.04 -39.89
CA MET A 838 1.22 0.91 -40.90
C MET A 838 1.18 2.36 -40.41
N LEU A 839 0.75 2.59 -39.16
CA LEU A 839 0.81 3.90 -38.52
C LEU A 839 2.23 4.47 -38.48
N GLU A 840 3.21 3.65 -38.07
CA GLU A 840 4.63 4.05 -38.03
C GLU A 840 5.21 4.36 -39.42
N LYS A 841 4.71 3.70 -40.47
CA LYS A 841 5.14 3.90 -41.87
C LYS A 841 4.27 4.89 -42.65
N GLY A 842 3.19 5.40 -42.05
CA GLY A 842 2.22 6.27 -42.72
C GLY A 842 1.47 5.61 -43.87
N ILE A 843 1.18 4.29 -43.77
CA ILE A 843 0.38 3.51 -44.74
C ILE A 843 -1.10 3.59 -44.38
#